data_AF-A0A5E4LEM3-F1
#
_entry.id   AF-A0A5E4LEM3-F1
#
_cell.length_a   1.000
_cell.length_b   1.000
_cell.length_c   1.000
_cell.angle_alpha   90.00
_cell.angle_beta   90.00
_cell.angle_gamma   90.00
#
_symmetry.space_group_name_H-M   'P 1'
#
loop_
_entity.id
_entity.type
_entity.pdbx_description
1 polymer ?
#
loop_
_entity_poly.entity_id
_entity_poly.type
_entity_poly.pdbx_seq_one_letter_code
_entity_poly.pdbx_strand_id
1 'polypeptide(L)'
;MPGLGNRPSDEQPLKEYELESDGVKLKVKVIYAEGDFVKRYILEVPEFGQGTKALMDNLKQAIILDPNVKAEKMLDPKEVGHLKAAFRDKALAILKRELPSLDDATKNAILMVLLTDMLGMGKIDILLLDGDLEEVVVNNASEPAWVYHKEFGWLKTNVLFDSEEQIQNYANIIARRGGKQITILNPLLDTHLLTGDRANATLFPISGKGNTITIRRFRRDPWTVTDFIRNRTANSDVMALIWMCMQYEMNMILSGGTASGKTSFLNICLPFIQPNHRVLTIEDSVSGDSEIIYRRDGNVTKTTAGEMIDGLIEDDSVNDAIVENDEGIMIPSMTKSGKLEWKEPSHFIRHKVEKDLLKITMKSGREIEVTPDHSLFTLGPEGKIAPLNGSEIKEGSWLATPRQVDWEGSKVTFNLRENLGAFEGCFVKSLEIKELLEENRAALVNSYSKNTINGNCRRGIASVKMVMQLQHRPHAGYITSRLGTKIPLEIEVDEDLACFAGMWLADGCYDKNSVLVSIVEPEARAVVERVAARFGLKTKMHSDGITLMVNSKPVKKLFENVLSLKGNAYTKKMPDWIFSLEKPLAAAVLCGYFSGDGWVRKNDIAIRSSSRQLLKDTQTLLLKFGIPLRVKWRLLKDKTYEARISGTEFLRRYAQEIGFSIDKKTEKASKWLSAKSHDVSDVVPLPKEFYKAIKKARRSEVGKTLTYKSWKCTPYKDKNIGRMMLQKMAANYSEILPAVLGELAFNDVFWDQVESIERREFRGFVYDFSVPENESFICNNILCHNTRELVLPEFLHWVPMTTREPNAEGKGGVTMLNLLVNSLRQRPDRIIVGETRRQSEAEVMFEAMHTGHSVYTTFHANTADETIRRLVNPPMSIPEAQLEAVHLNVVMFRNRRLGMRRVFEVAEFVPEKRGNVETLKANTLYRWHSAGDVISKDAESIRLLDELSLHTGLTYDEIHKDLGEKRAVLEWLVKNDIHDIQDVGKAMAKYYMDRQGIVNAVQKNRKLSDI
;
A
#
# COMPACT_ATOMS: atom_id res chain seq x y z
N MET A 1 37.59 -8.95 32.73
CA MET A 1 37.19 -7.53 32.80
C MET A 1 38.47 -6.71 32.97
N PRO A 2 38.84 -5.83 32.03
CA PRO A 2 39.93 -4.88 32.21
C PRO A 2 39.41 -3.52 32.71
N GLY A 3 40.16 -2.90 33.63
CA GLY A 3 40.17 -1.44 33.87
C GLY A 3 38.83 -0.75 34.18
N LEU A 4 38.46 -0.69 35.46
CA LEU A 4 37.76 0.48 36.01
C LEU A 4 38.77 1.64 36.10
N GLY A 5 39.13 2.22 34.95
CA GLY A 5 39.88 3.48 34.91
C GLY A 5 39.03 4.61 35.52
N ASN A 6 39.69 5.63 36.09
CA ASN A 6 39.02 6.76 36.73
C ASN A 6 37.88 7.28 35.87
N ARG A 7 36.66 7.24 36.40
CA ARG A 7 35.56 8.00 35.80
C ARG A 7 35.98 9.47 35.78
N PRO A 8 35.80 10.21 34.67
CA PRO A 8 35.77 11.67 34.77
C PRO A 8 34.67 12.03 35.78
N SER A 9 34.89 13.05 36.61
CA SER A 9 33.95 13.49 37.64
C SER A 9 32.52 13.55 37.08
N ASP A 10 31.56 12.90 37.74
CA ASP A 10 30.26 12.46 37.20
C ASP A 10 29.28 13.59 36.72
N GLU A 11 29.78 14.82 36.54
CA GLU A 11 29.12 15.96 35.90
C GLU A 11 29.73 16.36 34.53
N GLN A 12 30.91 15.85 34.14
CA GLN A 12 31.53 16.20 32.85
C GLN A 12 30.93 15.41 31.67
N PRO A 13 30.50 16.09 30.57
CA PRO A 13 29.92 15.42 29.41
C PRO A 13 30.98 14.74 28.53
N LEU A 14 30.65 13.53 28.06
CA LEU A 14 31.40 12.75 27.08
C LEU A 14 31.24 13.29 25.65
N LYS A 15 30.10 13.93 25.38
CA LYS A 15 29.73 14.58 24.12
C LYS A 15 28.68 15.64 24.45
N GLU A 16 28.85 16.88 23.98
CA GLU A 16 27.85 17.95 24.06
C GLU A 16 27.65 18.56 22.66
N TYR A 17 26.39 18.76 22.25
CA TYR A 17 26.01 19.34 20.96
C TYR A 17 24.64 20.03 21.04
N GLU A 18 24.28 20.77 19.99
CA GLU A 18 22.99 21.46 19.88
C GLU A 18 22.14 20.86 18.75
N LEU A 19 20.83 20.75 19.01
CA LEU A 19 19.79 20.50 18.02
C LEU A 19 19.01 21.81 17.79
N GLU A 20 18.47 22.01 16.59
CA GLU A 20 17.59 23.16 16.30
C GLU A 20 16.17 22.70 15.96
N SER A 21 15.17 23.37 16.53
CA SER A 21 13.75 23.09 16.29
C SER A 21 12.94 24.40 16.26
N ASP A 22 12.32 24.71 15.12
CA ASP A 22 11.49 25.91 14.90
C ASP A 22 12.13 27.28 15.22
N GLY A 23 13.47 27.33 15.27
CA GLY A 23 14.28 28.49 15.65
C GLY A 23 14.74 28.51 17.11
N VAL A 24 14.53 27.42 17.86
CA VAL A 24 15.00 27.22 19.24
C VAL A 24 16.15 26.23 19.24
N LYS A 25 17.26 26.61 19.88
CA LYS A 25 18.42 25.73 20.14
C LYS A 25 18.20 24.93 21.42
N LEU A 26 18.40 23.62 21.34
CA LEU A 26 18.27 22.66 22.44
C LEU A 26 19.59 21.94 22.63
N LYS A 27 20.05 21.80 23.88
CA LYS A 27 21.34 21.14 24.17
C LYS A 27 21.16 19.65 24.44
N VAL A 28 22.13 18.87 23.99
CA VAL A 28 22.25 17.43 24.24
C VAL A 28 23.59 17.15 24.90
N LYS A 29 23.60 16.43 26.02
CA LYS A 29 24.80 15.99 26.74
C LYS A 29 24.74 14.48 26.98
N VAL A 30 25.79 13.75 26.59
CA VAL A 30 25.95 12.34 26.96
C VAL A 30 26.87 12.25 28.17
N ILE A 31 26.43 11.65 29.28
CA ILE A 31 27.16 11.62 30.56
C ILE A 31 27.29 10.21 31.14
N TYR A 32 28.28 10.01 32.02
CA TYR A 32 28.16 9.01 33.08
C TYR A 32 27.36 9.62 34.24
N ALA A 33 26.55 8.81 34.92
CA ALA A 33 25.80 9.24 36.09
C ALA A 33 26.13 8.31 37.27
N GLU A 34 26.26 8.88 38.47
CA GLU A 34 26.49 8.10 39.67
C GLU A 34 25.29 7.17 39.96
N GLY A 35 25.57 5.94 40.41
CA GLY A 35 24.55 4.93 40.71
C GLY A 35 23.85 4.27 39.51
N ASP A 36 24.01 4.77 38.27
CA ASP A 36 23.45 4.14 37.06
C ASP A 36 24.45 3.17 36.38
N PHE A 37 23.94 2.08 35.80
CA PHE A 37 24.76 1.06 35.14
C PHE A 37 24.95 1.31 33.63
N VAL A 38 24.37 2.39 33.11
CA VAL A 38 24.40 2.78 31.69
C VAL A 38 24.72 4.28 31.55
N LYS A 39 25.30 4.66 30.40
CA LYS A 39 25.45 6.07 30.02
C LYS A 39 24.07 6.72 29.86
N ARG A 40 23.97 8.02 30.19
CA ARG A 40 22.74 8.80 30.00
C ARG A 40 22.83 9.75 28.81
N TYR A 41 21.68 9.99 28.18
CA TYR A 41 21.43 11.02 27.17
C TYR A 41 20.57 12.11 27.81
N ILE A 42 21.11 13.32 27.99
CA ILE A 42 20.43 14.44 28.63
C ILE A 42 20.04 15.45 27.56
N LEU A 43 18.74 15.59 27.33
CA LEU A 43 18.14 16.61 26.46
C LEU A 43 17.68 17.79 27.32
N GLU A 44 18.24 18.97 27.10
CA GLU A 44 17.89 20.20 27.81
C GLU A 44 16.77 20.93 27.04
N VAL A 45 15.54 20.78 27.53
CA VAL A 45 14.33 21.43 26.99
C VAL A 45 13.90 22.57 27.93
N PRO A 46 13.47 23.74 27.44
CA PRO A 46 12.98 24.82 28.29
C PRO A 46 11.81 24.41 29.20
N GLU A 47 11.92 24.69 30.50
CA GLU A 47 10.85 24.48 31.48
C GLU A 47 10.12 25.78 31.83
N PHE A 48 8.82 25.66 32.14
CA PHE A 48 7.97 26.79 32.49
C PHE A 48 7.22 26.56 33.82
N GLY A 49 7.02 27.63 34.58
CA GLY A 49 6.28 27.62 35.85
C GLY A 49 4.77 27.34 35.67
N GLN A 50 4.09 26.98 36.77
CA GLN A 50 2.68 26.53 36.75
C GLN A 50 1.72 27.52 36.06
N GLY A 51 1.88 28.83 36.30
CA GLY A 51 1.02 29.86 35.66
C GLY A 51 1.14 29.88 34.14
N THR A 52 2.36 29.73 33.61
CA THR A 52 2.62 29.63 32.16
C THR A 52 2.05 28.34 31.59
N LYS A 53 2.19 27.20 32.29
CA LYS A 53 1.60 25.91 31.88
C LYS A 53 0.06 26.00 31.79
N ALA A 54 -0.59 26.58 32.79
CA ALA A 54 -2.05 26.80 32.77
C ALA A 54 -2.49 27.71 31.60
N LEU A 55 -1.70 28.73 31.23
CA LEU A 55 -1.97 29.54 30.04
C LEU A 55 -1.75 28.74 28.74
N MET A 56 -0.72 27.89 28.68
CA MET A 56 -0.48 27.00 27.53
C MET A 56 -1.63 26.01 27.33
N ASP A 57 -2.22 25.46 28.39
CA ASP A 57 -3.37 24.56 28.28
C ASP A 57 -4.65 25.30 27.86
N ASN A 58 -4.86 26.54 28.34
CA ASN A 58 -5.93 27.42 27.84
C ASN A 58 -5.74 27.78 26.35
N LEU A 59 -4.50 28.00 25.90
CA LEU A 59 -4.15 28.19 24.49
C LEU A 59 -4.45 26.95 23.65
N LYS A 60 -4.06 25.75 24.13
CA LYS A 60 -4.38 24.47 23.48
C LYS A 60 -5.89 24.33 23.28
N GLN A 61 -6.69 24.56 24.32
CA GLN A 61 -8.16 24.51 24.24
C GLN A 61 -8.74 25.56 23.26
N ALA A 62 -8.27 26.81 23.33
CA ALA A 62 -8.75 27.89 22.46
C ALA A 62 -8.43 27.67 20.96
N ILE A 63 -7.41 26.87 20.65
CA ILE A 63 -7.04 26.50 19.26
C ILE A 63 -7.77 25.22 18.81
N ILE A 64 -8.00 24.23 19.70
CA ILE A 64 -8.84 23.05 19.40
C ILE A 64 -10.27 23.46 19.01
N LEU A 65 -10.77 24.54 19.59
CA LEU A 65 -12.11 25.08 19.33
C LEU A 65 -12.18 26.01 18.10
N ASP A 66 -11.09 26.18 17.34
CA ASP A 66 -11.09 26.98 16.11
C ASP A 66 -11.59 26.18 14.89
N PRO A 67 -12.73 26.54 14.27
CA PRO A 67 -13.24 25.83 13.09
C PRO A 67 -12.32 25.91 11.86
N ASN A 68 -11.31 26.79 11.85
CA ASN A 68 -10.29 26.85 10.80
C ASN A 68 -9.16 25.83 11.00
N VAL A 69 -8.86 25.41 12.23
CA VAL A 69 -7.79 24.45 12.57
C VAL A 69 -8.36 23.04 12.60
N LYS A 70 -8.89 22.61 11.46
CA LYS A 70 -9.41 21.25 11.31
C LYS A 70 -8.30 20.20 11.33
N ALA A 71 -8.48 19.12 12.08
CA ALA A 71 -7.61 17.95 12.04
C ALA A 71 -7.51 17.32 10.62
N GLU A 72 -8.54 17.51 9.79
CA GLU A 72 -8.58 17.14 8.36
C GLU A 72 -7.41 17.76 7.55
N LYS A 73 -6.95 18.97 7.90
CA LYS A 73 -5.83 19.66 7.23
C LYS A 73 -4.43 19.17 7.67
N MET A 74 -4.36 18.24 8.64
CA MET A 74 -3.09 17.64 9.10
C MET A 74 -2.63 16.44 8.24
N LEU A 75 -3.36 16.13 7.16
CA LEU A 75 -3.21 14.89 6.39
C LEU A 75 -2.45 15.04 5.07
N ASP A 76 -2.37 16.26 4.51
CA ASP A 76 -1.58 16.55 3.29
C ASP A 76 -0.19 17.12 3.69
N PRO A 77 0.93 16.51 3.25
CA PRO A 77 2.27 17.01 3.50
C PRO A 77 2.51 18.47 3.06
N LYS A 78 1.81 18.97 2.05
CA LYS A 78 1.90 20.37 1.58
C LYS A 78 1.15 21.31 2.54
N GLU A 79 -0.07 20.97 2.92
CA GLU A 79 -0.86 21.70 3.93
C GLU A 79 -0.26 21.68 5.34
N VAL A 80 0.44 20.63 5.77
CA VAL A 80 1.04 20.56 7.13
C VAL A 80 1.99 21.73 7.40
N GLY A 81 2.77 22.17 6.41
CA GLY A 81 3.63 23.36 6.53
C GLY A 81 2.82 24.65 6.71
N HIS A 82 1.75 24.81 5.92
CA HIS A 82 0.85 25.96 5.97
C HIS A 82 0.05 26.02 7.28
N LEU A 83 -0.40 24.86 7.79
CA LEU A 83 -1.11 24.74 9.05
C LEU A 83 -0.18 25.00 10.25
N LYS A 84 1.08 24.53 10.19
CA LYS A 84 2.09 24.84 11.21
C LYS A 84 2.37 26.35 11.30
N ALA A 85 2.43 27.04 10.15
CA ALA A 85 2.54 28.50 10.10
C ALA A 85 1.29 29.20 10.67
N ALA A 86 0.08 28.84 10.20
CA ALA A 86 -1.16 29.44 10.67
C ALA A 86 -1.40 29.25 12.18
N PHE A 87 -1.04 28.07 12.72
CA PHE A 87 -1.04 27.80 14.15
C PHE A 87 -0.04 28.70 14.89
N ARG A 88 1.20 28.80 14.40
CA ARG A 88 2.26 29.64 14.99
C ARG A 88 1.82 31.10 15.08
N ASP A 89 1.27 31.65 14.01
CA ASP A 89 0.82 33.04 13.94
C ASP A 89 -0.35 33.31 14.89
N LYS A 90 -1.34 32.42 14.95
CA LYS A 90 -2.49 32.56 15.86
C LYS A 90 -2.09 32.43 17.34
N ALA A 91 -1.24 31.46 17.68
CA ALA A 91 -0.73 31.30 19.04
C ALA A 91 0.14 32.52 19.44
N LEU A 92 0.97 33.04 18.54
CA LEU A 92 1.75 34.27 18.75
C LEU A 92 0.85 35.49 18.97
N ALA A 93 -0.26 35.61 18.22
CA ALA A 93 -1.22 36.71 18.37
C ALA A 93 -1.93 36.70 19.74
N ILE A 94 -2.32 35.51 20.24
CA ILE A 94 -2.93 35.40 21.57
C ILE A 94 -1.89 35.65 22.67
N LEU A 95 -0.68 35.10 22.55
CA LEU A 95 0.42 35.36 23.50
C LEU A 95 0.74 36.87 23.61
N LYS A 96 0.76 37.59 22.49
CA LYS A 96 0.96 39.07 22.47
C LYS A 96 -0.19 39.84 23.12
N ARG A 97 -1.41 39.28 23.18
CA ARG A 97 -2.60 39.91 23.80
C ARG A 97 -2.66 39.65 25.30
N GLU A 98 -2.48 38.40 25.73
CA GLU A 98 -2.59 38.00 27.14
C GLU A 98 -1.32 38.33 27.95
N LEU A 99 -0.12 38.26 27.34
CA LEU A 99 1.17 38.52 27.97
C LEU A 99 2.07 39.44 27.09
N PRO A 100 1.71 40.73 26.92
CA PRO A 100 2.43 41.66 26.06
C PRO A 100 3.89 41.93 26.51
N SER A 101 4.22 41.69 27.78
CA SER A 101 5.54 41.98 28.39
C SER A 101 6.56 40.83 28.32
N LEU A 102 6.22 39.69 27.68
CA LEU A 102 7.18 38.61 27.44
C LEU A 102 8.25 39.02 26.41
N ASP A 103 9.45 38.46 26.53
CA ASP A 103 10.49 38.55 25.50
C ASP A 103 10.24 37.54 24.36
N ASP A 104 10.90 37.74 23.22
CA ASP A 104 10.66 36.93 22.02
C ASP A 104 11.39 35.57 22.02
N ALA A 105 12.42 35.36 22.84
CA ALA A 105 13.05 34.05 22.99
C ALA A 105 12.13 33.11 23.79
N THR A 106 11.59 33.58 24.92
CA THR A 106 10.60 32.84 25.72
C THR A 106 9.31 32.58 24.93
N LYS A 107 8.83 33.52 24.10
CA LYS A 107 7.69 33.28 23.18
C LYS A 107 7.98 32.16 22.18
N ASN A 108 9.16 32.15 21.55
CA ASN A 108 9.51 31.11 20.59
C ASN A 108 9.69 29.73 21.27
N ALA A 109 10.22 29.68 22.50
CA ALA A 109 10.28 28.44 23.29
C ALA A 109 8.87 27.90 23.63
N ILE A 110 7.94 28.76 24.06
CA ILE A 110 6.54 28.39 24.31
C ILE A 110 5.87 27.90 23.01
N LEU A 111 6.09 28.58 21.89
CA LEU A 111 5.54 28.21 20.58
C LEU A 111 6.07 26.86 20.08
N MET A 112 7.38 26.63 20.19
CA MET A 112 8.01 25.36 19.78
C MET A 112 7.41 24.18 20.54
N VAL A 113 7.30 24.27 21.88
CA VAL A 113 6.68 23.23 22.71
C VAL A 113 5.20 23.02 22.34
N LEU A 114 4.41 24.09 22.18
CA LEU A 114 3.02 24.00 21.73
C LEU A 114 2.88 23.31 20.37
N LEU A 115 3.74 23.65 19.40
CA LEU A 115 3.72 23.05 18.06
C LEU A 115 4.06 21.55 18.11
N THR A 116 5.08 21.15 18.87
CA THR A 116 5.43 19.72 19.01
C THR A 116 4.38 18.93 19.78
N ASP A 117 3.73 19.52 20.79
CA ASP A 117 2.65 18.89 21.58
C ASP A 117 1.37 18.70 20.76
N MET A 118 1.01 19.68 19.91
CA MET A 118 -0.29 19.73 19.23
C MET A 118 -0.30 19.14 17.83
N LEU A 119 0.81 19.25 17.09
CA LEU A 119 0.93 18.81 15.69
C LEU A 119 1.92 17.65 15.51
N GLY A 120 2.67 17.33 16.57
CA GLY A 120 3.78 16.39 16.56
C GLY A 120 3.63 15.23 17.55
N MET A 121 4.75 14.61 17.86
CA MET A 121 4.90 13.55 18.86
C MET A 121 5.62 14.07 20.12
N GLY A 122 5.46 15.37 20.42
CA GLY A 122 6.10 16.05 21.53
C GLY A 122 7.61 15.80 21.58
N LYS A 123 8.08 15.33 22.74
CA LYS A 123 9.49 15.02 23.01
C LYS A 123 10.06 13.91 22.07
N ILE A 124 9.24 13.06 21.45
CA ILE A 124 9.71 12.07 20.46
C ILE A 124 10.18 12.76 19.18
N ASP A 125 9.44 13.76 18.66
CA ASP A 125 9.86 14.47 17.44
C ASP A 125 11.21 15.18 17.66
N ILE A 126 11.48 15.68 18.87
CA ILE A 126 12.79 16.27 19.23
C ILE A 126 13.91 15.22 19.16
N LEU A 127 13.68 14.00 19.67
CA LEU A 127 14.64 12.89 19.54
C LEU A 127 14.80 12.44 18.07
N LEU A 128 13.78 12.58 17.22
CA LEU A 128 13.87 12.28 15.78
C LEU A 128 14.56 13.38 14.96
N LEU A 129 14.87 14.55 15.54
CA LEU A 129 15.76 15.55 14.93
C LEU A 129 17.23 15.14 15.05
N ASP A 130 17.62 14.44 16.13
CA ASP A 130 19.01 14.03 16.32
C ASP A 130 19.42 12.99 15.26
N GLY A 131 20.30 13.37 14.34
CA GLY A 131 20.84 12.51 13.30
C GLY A 131 21.65 11.32 13.82
N ASP A 132 22.12 11.34 15.06
CA ASP A 132 22.97 10.29 15.66
C ASP A 132 22.22 9.15 16.36
N LEU A 133 20.87 9.14 16.33
CA LEU A 133 20.05 8.06 16.88
C LEU A 133 19.54 7.09 15.78
N GLU A 134 19.88 5.79 15.86
CA GLU A 134 19.31 4.76 14.95
C GLU A 134 17.93 4.27 15.38
N GLU A 135 17.71 4.12 16.69
CA GLU A 135 16.46 3.62 17.27
C GLU A 135 16.03 4.50 18.45
N VAL A 136 14.76 4.92 18.47
CA VAL A 136 14.12 5.62 19.60
C VAL A 136 13.06 4.71 20.20
N VAL A 137 13.21 4.37 21.48
CA VAL A 137 12.37 3.40 22.19
C VAL A 137 11.73 4.01 23.44
N VAL A 138 10.40 4.03 23.45
CA VAL A 138 9.59 4.28 24.63
C VAL A 138 9.12 2.92 25.16
N ASN A 139 9.27 2.66 26.46
CA ASN A 139 8.88 1.39 27.08
C ASN A 139 7.61 1.47 27.96
N ASN A 140 7.33 2.66 28.49
CA ASN A 140 6.22 3.06 29.36
C ASN A 140 6.48 4.53 29.78
N ALA A 141 5.58 5.14 30.57
CA ALA A 141 5.73 6.51 31.07
C ALA A 141 6.54 6.60 32.39
N SER A 142 6.66 5.50 33.13
CA SER A 142 7.34 5.47 34.44
C SER A 142 8.87 5.31 34.35
N GLU A 143 9.37 4.81 33.23
CA GLU A 143 10.78 4.66 32.89
C GLU A 143 11.13 5.64 31.76
N PRO A 144 12.29 6.35 31.81
CA PRO A 144 12.69 7.24 30.73
C PRO A 144 12.83 6.53 29.39
N ALA A 145 12.66 7.27 28.29
CA ALA A 145 12.92 6.77 26.95
C ALA A 145 14.36 6.24 26.81
N TRP A 146 14.57 5.27 25.95
CA TRP A 146 15.88 4.74 25.57
C TRP A 146 16.16 5.07 24.11
N VAL A 147 17.41 5.36 23.79
CA VAL A 147 17.82 5.67 22.42
C VAL A 147 19.09 4.90 22.07
N TYR A 148 19.18 4.41 20.83
CA TYR A 148 20.40 3.79 20.31
C TYR A 148 21.21 4.84 19.55
N HIS A 149 22.15 5.48 20.24
CA HIS A 149 23.06 6.47 19.65
C HIS A 149 24.23 5.76 18.95
N LYS A 150 24.49 6.03 17.66
CA LYS A 150 25.47 5.34 16.79
C LYS A 150 26.79 4.99 17.51
N GLU A 151 27.35 5.97 18.21
CA GLU A 151 28.67 5.91 18.85
C GLU A 151 28.68 5.19 20.21
N PHE A 152 27.53 5.13 20.90
CA PHE A 152 27.45 4.75 22.32
C PHE A 152 26.48 3.60 22.61
N GLY A 153 25.72 3.15 21.62
CA GLY A 153 24.69 2.13 21.75
C GLY A 153 23.49 2.62 22.57
N TRP A 154 22.92 1.74 23.38
CA TRP A 154 21.77 2.05 24.22
C TRP A 154 22.10 3.04 25.33
N LEU A 155 21.56 4.25 25.19
CA LEU A 155 21.55 5.31 26.20
C LEU A 155 20.17 5.39 26.85
N LYS A 156 20.15 5.61 28.16
CA LYS A 156 18.95 5.93 28.94
C LYS A 156 18.78 7.44 28.96
N THR A 157 17.65 7.96 28.50
CA THR A 157 17.45 9.42 28.42
C THR A 157 17.05 10.03 29.78
N ASN A 158 16.95 11.36 29.84
CA ASN A 158 16.14 12.08 30.83
C ASN A 158 14.69 12.31 30.37
N VAL A 159 14.30 11.84 29.18
CA VAL A 159 12.98 12.10 28.57
C VAL A 159 11.94 11.15 29.17
N LEU A 160 11.11 11.70 30.05
CA LEU A 160 9.90 11.06 30.57
C LEU A 160 8.65 11.57 29.84
N PHE A 161 7.63 10.72 29.81
CA PHE A 161 6.31 11.02 29.26
C PHE A 161 5.31 11.20 30.40
N ASP A 162 4.35 12.10 30.20
CA ASP A 162 3.52 12.61 31.29
C ASP A 162 2.41 11.60 31.67
N SER A 163 2.05 10.69 30.76
CA SER A 163 1.16 9.55 31.02
C SER A 163 1.28 8.44 29.96
N GLU A 164 0.78 7.25 30.28
CA GLU A 164 0.61 6.16 29.31
C GLU A 164 -0.31 6.55 28.13
N GLU A 165 -1.31 7.39 28.41
CA GLU A 165 -2.25 7.93 27.42
C GLU A 165 -1.55 8.86 26.42
N GLN A 166 -0.54 9.61 26.85
CA GLN A 166 0.31 10.41 25.96
C GLN A 166 1.08 9.52 24.97
N ILE A 167 1.69 8.42 25.46
CA ILE A 167 2.42 7.47 24.61
C ILE A 167 1.46 6.77 23.64
N GLN A 168 0.26 6.39 24.11
CA GLN A 168 -0.79 5.85 23.26
C GLN A 168 -1.19 6.84 22.16
N ASN A 169 -1.31 8.13 22.48
CA ASN A 169 -1.60 9.17 21.50
C ASN A 169 -0.48 9.37 20.47
N TYR A 170 0.79 9.30 20.87
CA TYR A 170 1.91 9.31 19.91
C TYR A 170 1.92 8.07 19.01
N ALA A 171 1.66 6.88 19.55
CA ALA A 171 1.52 5.68 18.74
C ALA A 171 0.34 5.81 17.74
N ASN A 172 -0.78 6.38 18.17
CA ASN A 172 -1.93 6.69 17.31
C ASN A 172 -1.56 7.66 16.16
N ILE A 173 -0.60 8.58 16.37
CA ILE A 173 -0.10 9.51 15.33
C ILE A 173 0.86 8.78 14.37
N ILE A 174 1.81 8.01 14.89
CA ILE A 174 2.74 7.18 14.10
C ILE A 174 1.97 6.30 13.12
N ALA A 175 0.91 5.65 13.60
CA ALA A 175 0.09 4.80 12.78
C ALA A 175 -0.53 5.59 11.62
N ARG A 176 -1.24 6.69 11.90
CA ARG A 176 -1.92 7.52 10.88
C ARG A 176 -0.97 8.06 9.82
N ARG A 177 0.25 8.45 10.20
CA ARG A 177 1.32 8.94 9.30
C ARG A 177 1.98 7.84 8.44
N GLY A 178 1.62 6.59 8.68
CA GLY A 178 1.97 5.45 7.83
C GLY A 178 0.72 4.79 7.25
N GLY A 179 -0.36 5.54 7.05
CA GLY A 179 -1.67 5.09 6.56
C GLY A 179 -2.24 3.92 7.35
N LYS A 180 -1.84 3.79 8.61
CA LYS A 180 -2.00 2.59 9.44
C LYS A 180 -2.69 2.94 10.75
N GLN A 181 -3.16 1.95 11.50
CA GLN A 181 -3.88 2.19 12.76
C GLN A 181 -3.41 1.27 13.88
N ILE A 182 -3.26 1.85 15.08
CA ILE A 182 -2.96 1.18 16.34
C ILE A 182 -4.04 1.60 17.36
N THR A 183 -4.43 0.72 18.27
CA THR A 183 -5.41 0.96 19.36
C THR A 183 -5.20 -0.08 20.47
N ILE A 184 -5.88 0.01 21.63
CA ILE A 184 -5.86 -1.09 22.62
C ILE A 184 -6.43 -2.40 22.02
N LEU A 185 -7.24 -2.32 20.95
CA LEU A 185 -7.64 -3.47 20.16
C LEU A 185 -6.65 -3.83 19.05
N ASN A 186 -5.87 -2.88 18.54
CA ASN A 186 -4.78 -3.13 17.60
C ASN A 186 -3.44 -2.72 18.20
N PRO A 187 -2.92 -3.43 19.20
CA PRO A 187 -1.70 -3.01 19.88
C PRO A 187 -0.47 -3.08 18.98
N LEU A 188 -0.42 -3.94 17.94
CA LEU A 188 0.79 -4.16 17.15
C LEU A 188 0.81 -3.29 15.89
N LEU A 189 1.79 -2.41 15.81
CA LEU A 189 2.09 -1.59 14.63
C LEU A 189 3.46 -1.96 14.06
N ASP A 190 3.64 -1.90 12.73
CA ASP A 190 4.88 -2.27 12.03
C ASP A 190 5.10 -1.42 10.76
N THR A 191 4.76 -0.12 10.82
CA THR A 191 4.62 0.77 9.67
C THR A 191 5.94 1.40 9.21
N HIS A 192 5.93 2.02 8.03
CA HIS A 192 6.87 3.09 7.67
C HIS A 192 6.21 4.45 7.94
N LEU A 193 7.01 5.45 8.34
CA LEU A 193 6.63 6.86 8.39
C LEU A 193 6.82 7.50 7.01
N LEU A 194 6.25 8.70 6.81
CA LEU A 194 6.50 9.56 5.63
C LEU A 194 7.99 9.81 5.33
N THR A 195 8.87 9.64 6.32
CA THR A 195 10.33 9.77 6.20
C THR A 195 11.05 8.45 5.87
N GLY A 196 10.31 7.40 5.49
CA GLY A 196 10.81 6.03 5.27
C GLY A 196 11.08 5.24 6.56
N ASP A 197 11.34 5.93 7.67
CA ASP A 197 11.61 5.38 9.01
C ASP A 197 10.61 4.28 9.43
N ARG A 198 11.09 3.09 9.82
CA ARG A 198 10.20 1.98 10.24
C ARG A 198 9.81 2.13 11.70
N ALA A 199 8.54 2.41 11.93
CA ALA A 199 7.97 2.58 13.26
C ALA A 199 7.11 1.38 13.69
N ASN A 200 7.57 0.71 14.74
CA ASN A 200 6.84 -0.30 15.48
C ASN A 200 6.26 0.33 16.77
N ALA A 201 5.17 -0.21 17.29
CA ALA A 201 4.64 0.16 18.60
C ALA A 201 3.82 -1.01 19.18
N THR A 202 3.69 -1.07 20.51
CA THR A 202 2.99 -2.15 21.23
C THR A 202 2.27 -1.61 22.46
N LEU A 203 0.95 -1.50 22.39
CA LEU A 203 0.14 -0.97 23.49
C LEU A 203 -0.13 -1.99 24.62
N PHE A 204 -0.37 -1.46 25.82
CA PHE A 204 -0.85 -2.20 26.98
C PHE A 204 -2.24 -2.81 26.67
N PRO A 205 -2.53 -4.07 27.06
CA PRO A 205 -1.77 -4.93 27.97
C PRO A 205 -0.77 -5.91 27.31
N ILE A 206 -0.48 -5.84 26.00
CA ILE A 206 0.53 -6.73 25.39
C ILE A 206 1.93 -6.43 25.95
N SER A 207 2.30 -5.16 25.97
CA SER A 207 3.38 -4.71 26.83
C SER A 207 2.83 -4.54 28.24
N GLY A 208 3.03 -5.56 29.08
CA GLY A 208 2.49 -5.62 30.45
C GLY A 208 3.10 -4.61 31.44
N LYS A 209 3.97 -3.70 30.97
CA LYS A 209 4.58 -2.61 31.75
C LYS A 209 4.01 -1.22 31.42
N GLY A 210 3.32 -1.06 30.29
CA GLY A 210 2.94 0.23 29.71
C GLY A 210 3.13 0.24 28.19
N ASN A 211 2.69 1.30 27.54
CA ASN A 211 2.69 1.44 26.08
C ASN A 211 4.12 1.61 25.54
N THR A 212 4.44 0.90 24.46
CA THR A 212 5.74 1.03 23.79
C THR A 212 5.65 1.64 22.40
N ILE A 213 6.72 2.32 22.01
CA ILE A 213 7.00 2.82 20.67
C ILE A 213 8.46 2.47 20.37
N THR A 214 8.75 1.92 19.20
CA THR A 214 10.09 1.64 18.69
C THR A 214 10.20 2.19 17.27
N ILE A 215 10.72 3.41 17.13
CA ILE A 215 11.01 3.99 15.82
C ILE A 215 12.44 3.60 15.46
N ARG A 216 12.57 2.65 14.52
CA ARG A 216 13.85 2.26 13.94
C ARG A 216 14.03 3.02 12.63
N ARG A 217 14.93 3.98 12.66
CA ARG A 217 15.08 4.96 11.59
C ARG A 217 15.73 4.33 10.36
N PHE A 218 15.22 4.73 9.19
CA PHE A 218 15.99 4.64 7.97
C PHE A 218 16.93 5.84 7.97
N ARG A 219 18.17 5.63 7.54
CA ARG A 219 19.15 6.71 7.50
C ARG A 219 18.74 7.62 6.33
N ARG A 220 18.23 8.82 6.65
CA ARG A 220 17.68 9.77 5.64
C ARG A 220 18.73 10.17 4.60
N ASP A 221 19.96 10.30 5.06
CA ASP A 221 21.16 10.14 4.24
C ASP A 221 21.51 8.64 4.20
N PRO A 222 21.44 7.95 3.04
CA PRO A 222 21.78 6.54 2.94
C PRO A 222 23.16 6.23 3.54
N TRP A 223 23.37 5.00 4.00
CA TRP A 223 24.74 4.59 4.38
C TRP A 223 25.65 4.67 3.15
N THR A 224 26.86 5.21 3.31
CA THR A 224 27.89 5.21 2.26
C THR A 224 29.15 4.44 2.68
N VAL A 225 30.10 4.30 1.74
CA VAL A 225 31.38 3.63 2.01
C VAL A 225 32.15 4.27 3.17
N THR A 226 32.13 5.59 3.30
CA THR A 226 32.91 6.30 4.33
C THR A 226 32.39 6.01 5.73
N ASP A 227 31.07 5.92 5.91
CA ASP A 227 30.46 5.43 7.15
C ASP A 227 30.91 4.01 7.51
N PHE A 228 30.92 3.09 6.55
CA PHE A 228 31.24 1.69 6.82
C PHE A 228 32.71 1.50 7.16
N ILE A 229 33.61 2.33 6.62
CA ILE A 229 35.02 2.40 7.03
C ILE A 229 35.14 3.01 8.44
N ARG A 230 34.49 4.15 8.70
CA ARG A 230 34.49 4.83 10.02
C ARG A 230 34.01 3.93 11.15
N ASN A 231 32.88 3.26 10.94
CA ASN A 231 32.26 2.36 11.92
C ASN A 231 32.93 0.98 11.99
N ARG A 232 34.01 0.76 11.22
CA ARG A 232 34.73 -0.52 11.05
C ARG A 232 33.85 -1.68 10.57
N THR A 233 32.72 -1.38 9.95
CA THR A 233 31.86 -2.38 9.29
C THR A 233 32.61 -3.05 8.14
N ALA A 234 33.42 -2.26 7.43
CA ALA A 234 34.48 -2.68 6.53
C ALA A 234 35.78 -1.92 6.87
N ASN A 235 36.87 -2.19 6.16
CA ASN A 235 38.07 -1.36 6.16
C ASN A 235 38.36 -0.84 4.74
N SER A 236 39.30 0.10 4.60
CA SER A 236 39.65 0.70 3.30
C SER A 236 40.22 -0.32 2.31
N ASP A 237 40.88 -1.38 2.78
CA ASP A 237 41.46 -2.44 1.94
C ASP A 237 40.38 -3.31 1.27
N VAL A 238 39.41 -3.78 2.04
CA VAL A 238 38.24 -4.52 1.54
C VAL A 238 37.42 -3.66 0.59
N MET A 239 37.25 -2.37 0.91
CA MET A 239 36.49 -1.45 0.04
C MET A 239 37.25 -1.07 -1.23
N ALA A 240 38.58 -0.97 -1.21
CA ALA A 240 39.39 -0.80 -2.42
C ALA A 240 39.32 -2.04 -3.33
N LEU A 241 39.33 -3.25 -2.75
CA LEU A 241 39.14 -4.49 -3.50
C LEU A 241 37.75 -4.59 -4.12
N ILE A 242 36.68 -4.30 -3.35
CA ILE A 242 35.30 -4.30 -3.86
C ILE A 242 35.11 -3.25 -4.95
N TRP A 243 35.65 -2.04 -4.78
CA TRP A 243 35.63 -1.01 -5.81
C TRP A 243 36.37 -1.47 -7.08
N MET A 244 37.56 -2.08 -6.96
CA MET A 244 38.27 -2.62 -8.11
C MET A 244 37.49 -3.74 -8.81
N CYS A 245 36.86 -4.64 -8.06
CA CYS A 245 35.96 -5.67 -8.59
C CYS A 245 34.79 -5.05 -9.36
N MET A 246 34.13 -4.03 -8.80
CA MET A 246 33.00 -3.37 -9.45
C MET A 246 33.38 -2.49 -10.64
N GLN A 247 34.57 -1.87 -10.63
CA GLN A 247 35.11 -1.15 -11.78
C GLN A 247 35.30 -2.10 -12.96
N TYR A 248 35.93 -3.26 -12.71
CA TYR A 248 36.27 -4.27 -13.72
C TYR A 248 35.27 -5.43 -13.77
N GLU A 249 33.98 -5.13 -13.58
CA GLU A 249 32.86 -6.01 -13.94
C GLU A 249 32.76 -7.34 -13.14
N MET A 250 33.59 -7.58 -12.11
CA MET A 250 33.69 -8.86 -11.42
C MET A 250 32.44 -9.19 -10.59
N ASN A 251 31.90 -10.40 -10.74
CA ASN A 251 30.62 -10.82 -10.13
C ASN A 251 30.71 -11.01 -8.61
N MET A 252 29.68 -10.57 -7.88
CA MET A 252 29.68 -10.59 -6.41
C MET A 252 28.38 -11.12 -5.79
N ILE A 253 28.51 -12.02 -4.80
CA ILE A 253 27.39 -12.44 -3.94
C ILE A 253 27.59 -11.88 -2.53
N LEU A 254 26.59 -11.20 -1.99
CA LEU A 254 26.58 -10.63 -0.64
C LEU A 254 25.78 -11.54 0.30
N SER A 255 26.49 -12.44 0.97
CA SER A 255 25.89 -13.39 1.93
C SER A 255 25.62 -12.74 3.28
N GLY A 256 24.66 -13.26 4.04
CA GLY A 256 24.51 -12.91 5.46
C GLY A 256 23.30 -13.53 6.16
N GLY A 257 23.31 -13.46 7.49
CA GLY A 257 22.12 -13.76 8.31
C GLY A 257 21.00 -12.72 8.14
N THR A 258 19.77 -13.04 8.57
CA THR A 258 18.66 -12.07 8.55
C THR A 258 18.99 -10.82 9.38
N ALA A 259 18.72 -9.63 8.80
CA ALA A 259 19.07 -8.33 9.39
C ALA A 259 20.57 -8.14 9.73
N SER A 260 21.48 -8.87 9.05
CA SER A 260 22.93 -8.65 9.10
C SER A 260 23.37 -7.32 8.50
N GLY A 261 22.64 -6.83 7.49
CA GLY A 261 22.95 -5.63 6.72
C GLY A 261 23.22 -5.86 5.23
N LYS A 262 22.92 -7.03 4.66
CA LYS A 262 23.22 -7.38 3.25
C LYS A 262 22.80 -6.29 2.25
N THR A 263 21.52 -5.91 2.21
CA THR A 263 20.99 -4.92 1.26
C THR A 263 21.62 -3.54 1.48
N SER A 264 21.88 -3.16 2.74
CA SER A 264 22.58 -1.92 3.07
C SER A 264 24.03 -1.94 2.59
N PHE A 265 24.73 -3.07 2.72
CA PHE A 265 26.09 -3.25 2.20
C PHE A 265 26.10 -3.24 0.66
N LEU A 266 25.10 -3.85 0.01
CA LEU A 266 24.92 -3.75 -1.45
C LEU A 266 24.80 -2.28 -1.85
N ASN A 267 23.89 -1.55 -1.19
CA ASN A 267 23.60 -0.16 -1.51
C ASN A 267 24.80 0.78 -1.35
N ILE A 268 25.65 0.59 -0.33
CA ILE A 268 26.84 1.45 -0.16
C ILE A 268 27.88 1.29 -1.27
N CYS A 269 27.86 0.16 -1.98
CA CYS A 269 28.81 -0.18 -3.02
C CYS A 269 28.35 0.30 -4.40
N LEU A 270 27.05 0.53 -4.62
CA LEU A 270 26.51 0.96 -5.91
C LEU A 270 27.11 2.27 -6.47
N PRO A 271 27.49 3.27 -5.65
CA PRO A 271 28.25 4.43 -6.11
C PRO A 271 29.62 4.13 -6.75
N PHE A 272 30.18 2.92 -6.59
CA PHE A 272 31.40 2.50 -7.31
C PHE A 272 31.17 2.19 -8.79
N ILE A 273 29.91 2.04 -9.25
CA ILE A 273 29.59 1.78 -10.66
C ILE A 273 29.97 3.02 -11.50
N GLN A 274 30.54 2.80 -12.69
CA GLN A 274 30.98 3.91 -13.55
C GLN A 274 29.77 4.68 -14.12
N PRO A 275 29.79 6.02 -14.23
CA PRO A 275 28.61 6.82 -14.63
C PRO A 275 28.01 6.48 -16.00
N ASN A 276 28.83 5.97 -16.90
CA ASN A 276 28.47 5.56 -18.26
C ASN A 276 27.79 4.17 -18.33
N HIS A 277 27.71 3.42 -17.22
CA HIS A 277 27.21 2.05 -17.19
C HIS A 277 25.70 2.03 -16.93
N ARG A 278 24.96 1.23 -17.71
CA ARG A 278 23.52 0.96 -17.55
C ARG A 278 23.29 -0.04 -16.42
N VAL A 279 22.52 0.36 -15.42
CA VAL A 279 22.32 -0.39 -14.17
C VAL A 279 20.85 -0.77 -14.00
N LEU A 280 20.55 -2.05 -13.83
CA LEU A 280 19.18 -2.55 -13.64
C LEU A 280 19.00 -3.09 -12.20
N THR A 281 17.97 -2.63 -11.47
CA THR A 281 17.53 -3.22 -10.18
C THR A 281 16.22 -4.00 -10.33
N ILE A 282 15.92 -4.91 -9.40
CA ILE A 282 14.91 -5.98 -9.52
C ILE A 282 14.10 -6.13 -8.19
N GLU A 283 12.88 -5.56 -8.13
CA GLU A 283 12.02 -5.26 -6.93
C GLU A 283 10.56 -5.89 -7.01
N ASP A 284 9.36 -5.29 -6.72
CA ASP A 284 8.04 -6.04 -6.83
C ASP A 284 6.61 -5.30 -6.97
N SER A 285 5.55 -5.93 -7.61
CA SER A 285 4.21 -5.34 -8.08
C SER A 285 3.08 -6.33 -8.73
N VAL A 286 1.80 -6.04 -9.20
CA VAL A 286 0.64 -6.99 -9.62
C VAL A 286 0.08 -7.24 -11.13
N SER A 287 -1.25 -7.49 -11.40
CA SER A 287 -1.90 -7.83 -12.74
C SER A 287 -3.13 -6.99 -13.25
N GLY A 288 -3.67 -7.31 -14.46
CA GLY A 288 -4.51 -6.42 -15.31
C GLY A 288 -6.01 -6.66 -15.54
N ASP A 289 -6.49 -7.89 -15.75
CA ASP A 289 -7.92 -8.19 -15.88
C ASP A 289 -8.66 -8.24 -14.51
N SER A 290 -7.89 -8.06 -13.45
CA SER A 290 -8.36 -7.70 -12.11
C SER A 290 -9.14 -6.38 -12.12
N GLU A 291 -10.39 -6.42 -11.66
CA GLU A 291 -11.22 -5.22 -11.51
C GLU A 291 -10.71 -4.34 -10.35
N ILE A 292 -10.64 -3.03 -10.52
CA ILE A 292 -10.35 -2.08 -9.45
C ILE A 292 -11.50 -1.07 -9.32
N ILE A 293 -11.79 -0.67 -8.09
CA ILE A 293 -12.57 0.54 -7.85
C ILE A 293 -11.59 1.68 -7.58
N TYR A 294 -11.76 2.79 -8.28
CA TYR A 294 -10.94 3.99 -8.12
C TYR A 294 -11.84 5.22 -7.98
N ARG A 295 -11.32 6.28 -7.38
CA ARG A 295 -12.00 7.58 -7.26
C ARG A 295 -11.22 8.64 -8.02
N ARG A 296 -11.91 9.37 -8.89
CA ARG A 296 -11.39 10.49 -9.68
C ARG A 296 -12.46 11.58 -9.75
N ASP A 297 -12.07 12.84 -9.63
CA ASP A 297 -12.99 14.00 -9.70
C ASP A 297 -14.23 13.85 -8.76
N GLY A 298 -14.01 13.25 -7.57
CA GLY A 298 -15.05 12.95 -6.58
C GLY A 298 -15.98 11.78 -6.91
N ASN A 299 -15.91 11.21 -8.11
CA ASN A 299 -16.74 10.07 -8.54
C ASN A 299 -15.99 8.75 -8.31
N VAL A 300 -16.71 7.70 -7.92
CA VAL A 300 -16.17 6.34 -7.74
C VAL A 300 -16.59 5.45 -8.91
N THR A 301 -15.60 4.94 -9.62
CA THR A 301 -15.73 4.16 -10.86
C THR A 301 -15.19 2.75 -10.63
N LYS A 302 -15.71 1.77 -11.38
CA LYS A 302 -15.21 0.38 -11.42
C LYS A 302 -14.77 0.04 -12.85
N THR A 303 -13.56 -0.45 -13.02
CA THR A 303 -12.94 -0.81 -14.32
C THR A 303 -11.91 -1.93 -14.09
N THR A 304 -11.18 -2.39 -15.11
CA THR A 304 -10.02 -3.27 -14.95
C THR A 304 -8.73 -2.48 -14.76
N ALA A 305 -7.74 -3.03 -14.04
CA ALA A 305 -6.44 -2.39 -13.87
C ALA A 305 -5.72 -2.13 -15.22
N GLY A 306 -5.99 -2.96 -16.23
CA GLY A 306 -5.59 -2.72 -17.62
C GLY A 306 -6.23 -1.48 -18.23
N GLU A 307 -7.57 -1.46 -18.37
CA GLU A 307 -8.30 -0.29 -18.89
C GLU A 307 -7.93 1.02 -18.17
N MET A 308 -7.72 0.95 -16.85
CA MET A 308 -7.32 2.09 -16.03
C MET A 308 -5.95 2.64 -16.40
N ILE A 309 -4.93 1.78 -16.56
CA ILE A 309 -3.53 2.22 -16.67
C ILE A 309 -3.10 2.33 -18.14
N ASP A 310 -3.65 1.52 -19.04
CA ASP A 310 -3.51 1.74 -20.50
C ASP A 310 -4.09 3.10 -20.90
N GLY A 311 -5.21 3.51 -20.27
CA GLY A 311 -5.82 4.82 -20.47
C GLY A 311 -4.98 6.02 -19.99
N LEU A 312 -3.86 5.79 -19.28
CA LEU A 312 -2.91 6.80 -18.81
C LEU A 312 -1.62 6.86 -19.64
N ILE A 313 -1.48 6.01 -20.67
CA ILE A 313 -0.23 5.86 -21.44
C ILE A 313 -0.38 6.53 -22.81
N GLU A 314 0.46 7.53 -23.09
CA GLU A 314 0.40 8.30 -24.34
C GLU A 314 0.82 7.49 -25.59
N ASP A 315 1.66 6.47 -25.43
CA ASP A 315 2.15 5.61 -26.52
C ASP A 315 1.93 4.11 -26.21
N ASP A 316 0.89 3.56 -26.81
CA ASP A 316 0.50 2.15 -26.66
C ASP A 316 1.47 1.14 -27.30
N SER A 317 2.48 1.61 -28.06
CA SER A 317 3.54 0.74 -28.61
C SER A 317 4.57 0.30 -27.57
N VAL A 318 4.67 1.01 -26.44
CA VAL A 318 5.65 0.74 -25.39
C VAL A 318 5.20 -0.44 -24.53
N ASN A 319 6.03 -1.50 -24.46
CA ASN A 319 5.64 -2.74 -23.77
C ASN A 319 5.55 -2.58 -22.24
N ASP A 320 6.43 -1.76 -21.66
CA ASP A 320 6.53 -1.51 -20.22
C ASP A 320 6.52 0.01 -19.98
N ALA A 321 5.74 0.48 -19.01
CA ALA A 321 5.57 1.90 -18.71
C ALA A 321 5.41 2.13 -17.21
N ILE A 322 5.90 3.27 -16.73
CA ILE A 322 5.60 3.80 -15.40
C ILE A 322 4.99 5.18 -15.62
N VAL A 323 3.86 5.47 -14.99
CA VAL A 323 3.13 6.74 -15.12
C VAL A 323 2.92 7.33 -13.72
N GLU A 324 3.24 8.61 -13.54
CA GLU A 324 2.98 9.34 -12.29
C GLU A 324 1.49 9.70 -12.18
N ASN A 325 0.98 9.87 -10.95
CA ASN A 325 -0.45 10.08 -10.70
C ASN A 325 -0.87 11.55 -10.79
N ASP A 326 -0.59 12.20 -11.92
CA ASP A 326 -0.95 13.61 -12.16
C ASP A 326 -2.47 13.87 -12.21
N GLU A 327 -3.28 12.82 -12.37
CA GLU A 327 -4.75 12.91 -12.43
C GLU A 327 -5.44 12.79 -11.05
N GLY A 328 -4.69 12.72 -9.94
CA GLY A 328 -5.24 12.73 -8.58
C GLY A 328 -6.11 11.52 -8.24
N ILE A 329 -5.79 10.35 -8.82
CA ILE A 329 -6.62 9.14 -8.70
C ILE A 329 -6.38 8.46 -7.35
N MET A 330 -7.45 8.11 -6.64
CA MET A 330 -7.38 7.37 -5.36
C MET A 330 -7.85 5.92 -5.53
N ILE A 331 -7.24 4.99 -4.82
CA ILE A 331 -7.66 3.58 -4.75
C ILE A 331 -7.80 3.09 -3.30
N PRO A 332 -8.61 2.05 -3.01
CA PRO A 332 -8.69 1.45 -1.68
C PRO A 332 -7.42 0.69 -1.33
N SER A 333 -6.94 0.90 -0.11
CA SER A 333 -5.64 0.47 0.40
C SER A 333 -5.74 -0.01 1.85
N MET A 334 -4.77 -0.81 2.32
CA MET A 334 -4.87 -1.54 3.59
C MET A 334 -3.82 -1.15 4.63
N THR A 335 -4.29 -1.00 5.87
CA THR A 335 -3.42 -0.84 7.02
C THR A 335 -2.76 -2.19 7.44
N LYS A 336 -1.63 -2.18 8.14
CA LYS A 336 -1.05 -3.39 8.79
C LYS A 336 -1.95 -3.98 9.89
N SER A 337 -2.92 -3.20 10.38
CA SER A 337 -4.03 -3.65 11.23
C SER A 337 -5.21 -4.26 10.45
N GLY A 338 -5.28 -4.09 9.13
CA GLY A 338 -6.36 -4.58 8.27
C GLY A 338 -7.60 -3.68 8.21
N LYS A 339 -7.45 -2.38 8.47
CA LYS A 339 -8.43 -1.35 8.10
C LYS A 339 -8.25 -0.96 6.64
N LEU A 340 -9.28 -0.36 6.05
CA LEU A 340 -9.34 -0.06 4.62
C LEU A 340 -9.73 1.40 4.40
N GLU A 341 -8.95 2.09 3.58
CA GLU A 341 -9.00 3.54 3.37
C GLU A 341 -8.63 3.89 1.93
N TRP A 342 -8.97 5.10 1.46
CA TRP A 342 -8.62 5.56 0.12
C TRP A 342 -7.25 6.27 0.16
N LYS A 343 -6.29 5.79 -0.63
CA LYS A 343 -4.96 6.37 -0.79
C LYS A 343 -4.68 6.73 -2.25
N GLU A 344 -3.80 7.70 -2.44
CA GLU A 344 -3.26 8.09 -3.75
C GLU A 344 -2.05 7.20 -4.06
N PRO A 345 -2.04 6.42 -5.16
CA PRO A 345 -0.81 5.86 -5.69
C PRO A 345 0.13 6.99 -6.12
N SER A 346 1.43 6.79 -5.93
CA SER A 346 2.45 7.69 -6.50
C SER A 346 2.70 7.38 -7.99
N HIS A 347 2.66 6.09 -8.35
CA HIS A 347 2.93 5.62 -9.71
C HIS A 347 2.02 4.44 -10.07
N PHE A 348 1.67 4.37 -11.35
CA PHE A 348 1.06 3.21 -12.02
C PHE A 348 2.12 2.50 -12.87
N ILE A 349 2.11 1.18 -12.94
CA ILE A 349 3.18 0.39 -13.58
C ILE A 349 2.59 -0.63 -14.56
N ARG A 350 2.73 -0.44 -15.87
CA ARG A 350 2.47 -1.47 -16.91
C ARG A 350 3.76 -2.21 -17.24
N HIS A 351 3.69 -3.53 -17.44
CA HIS A 351 4.80 -4.32 -18.02
C HIS A 351 4.24 -5.60 -18.66
N LYS A 352 4.96 -6.20 -19.61
CA LYS A 352 4.48 -7.32 -20.44
C LYS A 352 5.12 -8.65 -20.09
N VAL A 353 4.32 -9.71 -19.91
CA VAL A 353 4.85 -11.06 -19.58
C VAL A 353 4.36 -12.18 -20.47
N GLU A 354 5.14 -13.25 -20.42
CA GLU A 354 4.81 -14.59 -20.87
C GLU A 354 5.18 -15.58 -19.74
N LYS A 355 4.18 -16.08 -19.00
CA LYS A 355 4.38 -17.13 -17.97
C LYS A 355 3.10 -17.75 -17.43
N ASP A 356 3.31 -18.71 -16.54
CA ASP A 356 2.34 -19.52 -15.82
C ASP A 356 1.62 -18.77 -14.70
N LEU A 357 0.39 -19.19 -14.43
CA LEU A 357 -0.64 -18.48 -13.67
C LEU A 357 -1.25 -19.37 -12.58
N LEU A 358 -1.72 -18.84 -11.43
CA LEU A 358 -2.41 -19.59 -10.37
C LEU A 358 -3.85 -19.08 -10.12
N LYS A 359 -4.89 -19.86 -10.41
CA LYS A 359 -6.31 -19.48 -10.22
C LYS A 359 -6.89 -19.79 -8.84
N ILE A 360 -6.52 -18.99 -7.86
CA ILE A 360 -7.04 -19.00 -6.49
C ILE A 360 -8.49 -18.50 -6.47
N THR A 361 -9.44 -19.43 -6.42
CA THR A 361 -10.85 -19.14 -6.15
C THR A 361 -11.11 -19.23 -4.65
N MET A 362 -11.77 -18.25 -4.04
CA MET A 362 -12.07 -18.22 -2.60
C MET A 362 -13.48 -18.76 -2.28
N LYS A 363 -13.72 -19.21 -1.03
CA LYS A 363 -15.02 -19.74 -0.56
C LYS A 363 -16.17 -18.71 -0.42
N SER A 364 -15.96 -17.45 -0.78
CA SER A 364 -17.03 -16.47 -1.07
C SER A 364 -17.35 -16.34 -2.57
N GLY A 365 -16.66 -17.07 -3.45
CA GLY A 365 -16.68 -16.82 -4.89
C GLY A 365 -15.88 -15.58 -5.29
N ARG A 366 -14.93 -15.13 -4.48
CA ARG A 366 -13.97 -14.08 -4.86
C ARG A 366 -12.87 -14.64 -5.76
N GLU A 367 -12.53 -13.82 -6.75
CA GLU A 367 -11.75 -14.12 -7.95
C GLU A 367 -11.25 -12.73 -8.47
N ILE A 368 -9.92 -12.55 -8.49
CA ILE A 368 -8.92 -11.46 -8.79
C ILE A 368 -7.69 -12.17 -9.41
N GLU A 369 -6.79 -11.72 -10.32
CA GLU A 369 -5.72 -12.50 -11.09
C GLU A 369 -4.18 -12.62 -10.60
N VAL A 370 -3.59 -13.75 -10.06
CA VAL A 370 -2.12 -14.01 -9.68
C VAL A 370 -1.28 -15.06 -10.48
N THR A 371 0.00 -14.79 -10.82
CA THR A 371 1.06 -15.83 -11.08
C THR A 371 1.66 -16.41 -9.76
N PRO A 372 2.74 -17.23 -9.77
CA PRO A 372 3.34 -17.74 -8.54
C PRO A 372 3.97 -16.73 -7.56
N ASP A 373 4.05 -15.44 -7.85
CA ASP A 373 5.03 -14.59 -7.16
C ASP A 373 4.47 -13.58 -6.16
N HIS A 374 3.18 -13.55 -5.75
CA HIS A 374 2.62 -12.45 -4.90
C HIS A 374 2.34 -12.76 -3.43
N SER A 375 2.80 -11.84 -2.59
CA SER A 375 2.24 -11.49 -1.30
C SER A 375 0.82 -10.94 -1.38
N LEU A 376 -0.14 -11.84 -1.54
CA LEU A 376 -1.43 -11.61 -0.90
C LEU A 376 -1.23 -11.63 0.61
N PHE A 377 -2.08 -10.96 1.37
CA PHE A 377 -1.95 -10.97 2.82
C PHE A 377 -2.56 -12.24 3.44
N THR A 378 -1.82 -12.87 4.35
CA THR A 378 -2.29 -13.95 5.23
C THR A 378 -2.23 -13.53 6.70
N LEU A 379 -2.59 -14.44 7.60
CA LEU A 379 -2.41 -14.28 9.05
C LEU A 379 -1.14 -15.01 9.50
N GLY A 380 -0.11 -14.25 9.88
CA GLY A 380 1.18 -14.77 10.32
C GLY A 380 1.14 -15.50 11.67
N PRO A 381 2.21 -16.21 12.07
CA PRO A 381 2.24 -17.02 13.29
C PRO A 381 2.07 -16.21 14.58
N GLU A 382 2.47 -14.93 14.59
CA GLU A 382 2.26 -13.97 15.70
C GLU A 382 0.84 -13.37 15.74
N GLY A 383 -0.04 -13.70 14.79
CA GLY A 383 -1.37 -13.09 14.68
C GLY A 383 -1.39 -11.73 13.98
N LYS A 384 -0.25 -11.21 13.52
CA LYS A 384 -0.18 -10.05 12.62
C LYS A 384 -0.60 -10.43 11.20
N ILE A 385 -1.14 -9.47 10.46
CA ILE A 385 -1.30 -9.57 9.01
C ILE A 385 0.10 -9.55 8.36
N ALA A 386 0.36 -10.47 7.44
CA ALA A 386 1.68 -10.62 6.82
C ALA A 386 1.59 -10.99 5.33
N PRO A 387 2.60 -10.63 4.51
CA PRO A 387 2.73 -11.14 3.14
C PRO A 387 2.78 -12.68 3.09
N LEU A 388 2.17 -13.27 2.07
CA LEU A 388 2.25 -14.70 1.72
C LEU A 388 2.37 -14.86 0.20
N ASN A 389 3.57 -15.21 -0.26
CA ASN A 389 3.92 -15.30 -1.66
C ASN A 389 3.07 -16.35 -2.42
N GLY A 390 2.72 -16.07 -3.68
CA GLY A 390 1.71 -16.83 -4.44
C GLY A 390 2.01 -18.33 -4.54
N SER A 391 3.29 -18.68 -4.65
CA SER A 391 3.82 -20.04 -4.76
C SER A 391 3.69 -20.84 -3.46
N GLU A 392 3.55 -20.15 -2.33
CA GLU A 392 3.34 -20.75 -1.02
C GLU A 392 1.85 -21.03 -0.74
N ILE A 393 0.95 -20.35 -1.46
CA ILE A 393 -0.50 -20.48 -1.32
C ILE A 393 -0.97 -21.85 -1.81
N LYS A 394 -1.83 -22.49 -1.01
CA LYS A 394 -2.36 -23.84 -1.24
C LYS A 394 -3.87 -23.83 -0.99
N GLU A 395 -4.57 -24.84 -1.48
CA GLU A 395 -5.97 -25.03 -1.13
C GLU A 395 -6.14 -25.14 0.40
N GLY A 396 -7.12 -24.41 0.95
CA GLY A 396 -7.28 -24.27 2.39
C GLY A 396 -6.39 -23.21 3.07
N SER A 397 -5.48 -22.52 2.37
CA SER A 397 -4.85 -21.30 2.89
C SER A 397 -5.88 -20.21 3.20
N TRP A 398 -5.55 -19.32 4.13
CA TRP A 398 -6.38 -18.17 4.48
C TRP A 398 -5.77 -16.89 3.93
N LEU A 399 -6.59 -16.05 3.32
CA LEU A 399 -6.18 -14.83 2.64
C LEU A 399 -7.08 -13.66 3.02
N ALA A 400 -6.49 -12.47 3.04
CA ALA A 400 -7.17 -11.25 3.39
C ALA A 400 -8.04 -10.77 2.22
N THR A 401 -9.29 -10.45 2.53
CA THR A 401 -10.25 -9.86 1.58
C THR A 401 -11.01 -8.73 2.28
N PRO A 402 -11.59 -7.73 1.59
CA PRO A 402 -12.36 -6.68 2.22
C PRO A 402 -13.66 -7.25 2.81
N ARG A 403 -13.89 -6.93 4.08
CA ARG A 403 -15.15 -7.12 4.80
C ARG A 403 -16.13 -6.01 4.49
N GLN A 404 -15.61 -4.80 4.36
CA GLN A 404 -16.27 -3.57 3.99
C GLN A 404 -15.24 -2.66 3.30
N VAL A 405 -15.69 -1.76 2.44
CA VAL A 405 -14.94 -0.58 2.00
C VAL A 405 -15.95 0.53 2.10
N ASP A 406 -15.64 1.59 2.84
CA ASP A 406 -16.51 2.76 2.90
C ASP A 406 -16.06 3.76 1.83
N TRP A 407 -17.03 4.45 1.23
CA TRP A 407 -16.74 5.52 0.28
C TRP A 407 -17.90 6.50 0.21
N GLU A 408 -17.59 7.78 0.35
CA GLU A 408 -18.54 8.84 0.07
C GLU A 408 -19.01 8.73 -1.39
N GLY A 409 -20.27 9.05 -1.61
CA GLY A 409 -20.88 9.04 -2.93
C GLY A 409 -21.63 10.34 -3.16
N SER A 410 -21.77 10.71 -4.43
CA SER A 410 -22.39 11.94 -4.88
C SER A 410 -23.86 11.73 -5.23
N LYS A 411 -24.58 12.85 -5.36
CA LYS A 411 -25.85 12.93 -6.06
C LYS A 411 -25.59 12.99 -7.56
N VAL A 412 -25.80 11.88 -8.24
CA VAL A 412 -25.59 11.77 -9.69
C VAL A 412 -26.69 12.54 -10.43
N THR A 413 -26.29 13.48 -11.30
CA THR A 413 -27.19 14.23 -12.18
C THR A 413 -26.76 14.08 -13.64
N PHE A 414 -27.66 13.56 -14.48
CA PHE A 414 -27.40 13.35 -15.90
C PHE A 414 -27.77 14.59 -16.71
N ASN A 415 -26.78 15.20 -17.36
CA ASN A 415 -27.02 16.30 -18.28
C ASN A 415 -27.29 15.80 -19.70
N LEU A 416 -28.52 16.01 -20.17
CA LEU A 416 -28.96 15.59 -21.50
C LEU A 416 -28.67 16.63 -22.57
N ARG A 417 -28.34 17.88 -22.22
CA ARG A 417 -27.99 18.93 -23.20
C ARG A 417 -26.69 18.58 -23.93
N GLU A 418 -25.71 18.01 -23.23
CA GLU A 418 -24.48 17.47 -23.80
C GLU A 418 -24.75 16.15 -24.55
N ASN A 419 -25.55 15.26 -23.94
CA ASN A 419 -25.85 13.92 -24.45
C ASN A 419 -27.00 13.85 -25.50
N LEU A 420 -27.37 14.97 -26.13
CA LEU A 420 -28.50 15.04 -27.09
C LEU A 420 -28.42 13.98 -28.21
N GLY A 421 -27.23 13.59 -28.67
CA GLY A 421 -27.04 12.56 -29.71
C GLY A 421 -27.68 11.21 -29.37
N ALA A 422 -27.70 10.82 -28.10
CA ALA A 422 -28.39 9.60 -27.63
C ALA A 422 -29.89 9.61 -27.96
N PHE A 423 -30.48 10.79 -28.18
CA PHE A 423 -31.89 11.01 -28.48
C PHE A 423 -32.19 11.18 -29.97
N GLU A 424 -31.34 10.68 -30.88
CA GLU A 424 -31.64 10.75 -32.32
C GLU A 424 -33.04 10.17 -32.66
N GLY A 425 -33.79 10.89 -33.50
CA GLY A 425 -35.19 10.60 -33.83
C GLY A 425 -36.21 11.12 -32.82
N CYS A 426 -35.77 11.82 -31.77
CA CYS A 426 -36.61 12.60 -30.86
C CYS A 426 -36.54 14.10 -31.17
N PHE A 427 -37.25 14.90 -30.38
CA PHE A 427 -37.35 16.35 -30.52
C PHE A 427 -36.94 17.04 -29.21
N VAL A 428 -36.41 18.26 -29.30
CA VAL A 428 -36.17 19.14 -28.15
C VAL A 428 -37.17 20.29 -28.21
N LYS A 429 -37.77 20.65 -27.07
CA LYS A 429 -38.68 21.79 -26.96
C LYS A 429 -38.26 22.74 -25.83
N SER A 430 -38.04 24.00 -26.18
CA SER A 430 -37.73 25.10 -25.27
C SER A 430 -38.13 26.46 -25.88
N LEU A 431 -37.89 27.56 -25.15
CA LEU A 431 -38.04 28.91 -25.69
C LEU A 431 -36.83 29.28 -26.58
N GLU A 432 -35.62 28.97 -26.14
CA GLU A 432 -34.36 29.16 -26.90
C GLU A 432 -34.43 28.52 -28.30
N ILE A 433 -35.04 27.33 -28.40
CA ILE A 433 -35.25 26.63 -29.67
C ILE A 433 -36.24 27.35 -30.59
N LYS A 434 -37.16 28.19 -30.09
CA LYS A 434 -37.97 29.07 -30.95
C LYS A 434 -37.11 30.17 -31.56
N GLU A 435 -36.34 30.88 -30.73
CA GLU A 435 -35.50 32.02 -31.12
C GLU A 435 -34.44 31.59 -32.13
N LEU A 436 -33.67 30.54 -31.81
CA LEU A 436 -32.66 29.94 -32.70
C LEU A 436 -33.22 29.58 -34.09
N LEU A 437 -34.44 29.06 -34.18
CA LEU A 437 -35.08 28.68 -35.44
C LEU A 437 -35.61 29.88 -36.24
N GLU A 438 -35.98 30.97 -35.56
CA GLU A 438 -36.42 32.21 -36.19
C GLU A 438 -35.22 32.99 -36.76
N GLU A 439 -34.08 32.99 -36.07
CA GLU A 439 -32.79 33.51 -36.54
C GLU A 439 -32.22 32.71 -37.72
N ASN A 440 -32.03 31.39 -37.55
CA ASN A 440 -31.37 30.53 -38.54
C ASN A 440 -32.27 30.09 -39.70
N ARG A 441 -33.46 30.71 -39.81
CA ARG A 441 -34.54 30.35 -40.73
C ARG A 441 -34.12 30.32 -42.19
N ALA A 442 -33.22 31.20 -42.60
CA ALA A 442 -32.72 31.26 -43.98
C ALA A 442 -31.83 30.06 -44.33
N ALA A 443 -30.85 29.73 -43.47
CA ALA A 443 -29.93 28.62 -43.68
C ALA A 443 -30.64 27.26 -43.68
N LEU A 444 -31.63 27.09 -42.79
CA LEU A 444 -32.36 25.83 -42.62
C LEU A 444 -33.18 25.41 -43.85
N VAL A 445 -33.58 26.35 -44.72
CA VAL A 445 -34.37 26.04 -45.94
C VAL A 445 -33.61 25.13 -46.92
N ASN A 446 -32.28 25.15 -46.88
CA ASN A 446 -31.43 24.28 -47.70
C ASN A 446 -31.44 22.80 -47.23
N SER A 447 -31.88 22.53 -45.99
CA SER A 447 -31.93 21.17 -45.41
C SER A 447 -33.34 20.70 -45.05
N TYR A 448 -34.31 21.61 -44.94
CA TYR A 448 -35.66 21.32 -44.44
C TYR A 448 -36.74 22.14 -45.15
N SER A 449 -37.94 21.57 -45.33
CA SER A 449 -39.04 22.28 -45.99
C SER A 449 -39.47 23.53 -45.22
N LYS A 450 -39.86 24.60 -45.93
CA LYS A 450 -40.40 25.83 -45.34
C LYS A 450 -41.58 25.56 -44.40
N ASN A 451 -42.43 24.57 -44.71
CA ASN A 451 -43.56 24.17 -43.86
C ASN A 451 -43.09 23.52 -42.55
N THR A 452 -42.04 22.68 -42.60
CA THR A 452 -41.41 22.10 -41.41
C THR A 452 -40.85 23.19 -40.51
N ILE A 453 -40.07 24.12 -41.06
CA ILE A 453 -39.44 25.21 -40.30
C ILE A 453 -40.49 26.11 -39.66
N ASN A 454 -41.49 26.56 -40.43
CA ASN A 454 -42.58 27.40 -39.94
C ASN A 454 -43.40 26.71 -38.82
N GLY A 455 -43.66 25.40 -38.96
CA GLY A 455 -44.35 24.60 -37.94
C GLY A 455 -43.53 24.38 -36.66
N ASN A 456 -42.20 24.27 -36.80
CA ASN A 456 -41.25 24.13 -35.70
C ASN A 456 -41.12 25.44 -34.89
N CYS A 457 -40.92 26.59 -35.55
CA CYS A 457 -40.84 27.91 -34.92
C CYS A 457 -42.08 28.19 -34.06
N ARG A 458 -43.28 28.07 -34.67
CA ARG A 458 -44.59 28.27 -34.02
C ARG A 458 -44.83 27.40 -32.76
N ARG A 459 -44.05 26.34 -32.57
CA ARG A 459 -44.22 25.37 -31.49
C ARG A 459 -43.04 25.33 -30.50
N GLY A 460 -41.96 26.08 -30.77
CA GLY A 460 -40.69 26.04 -30.03
C GLY A 460 -40.06 24.65 -30.01
N ILE A 461 -40.07 23.93 -31.14
CA ILE A 461 -39.67 22.52 -31.21
C ILE A 461 -38.80 22.21 -32.43
N ALA A 462 -37.64 21.59 -32.20
CA ALA A 462 -36.73 21.12 -33.25
C ALA A 462 -36.49 19.61 -33.11
N SER A 463 -36.09 18.93 -34.20
CA SER A 463 -35.57 17.56 -34.08
C SER A 463 -34.15 17.60 -33.53
N VAL A 464 -33.73 16.56 -32.79
CA VAL A 464 -32.36 16.48 -32.23
C VAL A 464 -31.29 16.71 -33.31
N LYS A 465 -31.46 16.13 -34.51
CA LYS A 465 -30.55 16.35 -35.65
C LYS A 465 -30.47 17.82 -36.09
N MET A 466 -31.59 18.55 -36.07
CA MET A 466 -31.64 19.97 -36.42
C MET A 466 -30.96 20.84 -35.34
N VAL A 467 -31.14 20.52 -34.05
CA VAL A 467 -30.43 21.21 -32.95
C VAL A 467 -28.92 20.99 -33.05
N MET A 468 -28.48 19.75 -33.30
CA MET A 468 -27.06 19.41 -33.48
C MET A 468 -26.46 20.04 -34.74
N GLN A 469 -27.20 20.13 -35.85
CA GLN A 469 -26.75 20.83 -37.07
C GLN A 469 -26.53 22.33 -36.83
N LEU A 470 -27.32 22.95 -35.94
CA LEU A 470 -27.16 24.34 -35.52
C LEU A 470 -26.13 24.52 -34.38
N GLN A 471 -25.43 23.44 -33.98
CA GLN A 471 -24.42 23.41 -32.91
C GLN A 471 -24.88 23.93 -31.52
N HIS A 472 -26.18 24.17 -31.34
CA HIS A 472 -26.73 24.82 -30.16
C HIS A 472 -27.04 23.82 -29.03
N ARG A 473 -26.93 24.29 -27.78
CA ARG A 473 -27.18 23.51 -26.56
C ARG A 473 -28.14 24.32 -25.67
N PRO A 474 -29.45 24.03 -25.70
CA PRO A 474 -30.42 24.79 -24.91
C PRO A 474 -30.27 24.49 -23.42
N HIS A 475 -30.43 25.51 -22.59
CA HIS A 475 -30.27 25.43 -21.14
C HIS A 475 -31.56 24.96 -20.46
N ALA A 476 -32.73 25.35 -20.98
CA ALA A 476 -34.03 25.01 -20.43
C ALA A 476 -34.86 24.17 -21.41
N GLY A 477 -35.86 23.45 -20.89
CA GLY A 477 -36.84 22.70 -21.68
C GLY A 477 -36.79 21.19 -21.48
N TYR A 478 -37.25 20.44 -22.49
CA TYR A 478 -37.37 18.99 -22.41
C TYR A 478 -37.22 18.28 -23.77
N ILE A 479 -36.71 17.05 -23.71
CA ILE A 479 -36.72 16.09 -24.82
C ILE A 479 -38.11 15.43 -24.88
N THR A 480 -38.65 15.29 -26.09
CA THR A 480 -40.01 14.85 -26.33
C THR A 480 -40.16 13.95 -27.55
N SER A 481 -41.30 13.28 -27.64
CA SER A 481 -41.77 12.55 -28.81
C SER A 481 -43.02 13.24 -29.37
N ARG A 482 -43.49 12.82 -30.55
CA ARG A 482 -44.80 13.26 -31.07
C ARG A 482 -45.99 12.83 -30.18
N LEU A 483 -45.76 11.99 -29.17
CA LEU A 483 -46.77 11.42 -28.26
C LEU A 483 -46.77 12.06 -26.86
N GLY A 484 -46.06 13.18 -26.65
CA GLY A 484 -46.24 14.03 -25.46
C GLY A 484 -45.33 13.75 -24.26
N THR A 485 -44.39 12.80 -24.36
CA THR A 485 -43.32 12.56 -23.36
C THR A 485 -42.63 13.87 -22.95
N LYS A 486 -42.30 14.05 -21.66
CA LYS A 486 -41.48 15.17 -21.19
C LYS A 486 -40.31 14.64 -20.38
N ILE A 487 -39.12 14.60 -20.98
CA ILE A 487 -37.87 14.29 -20.27
C ILE A 487 -37.13 15.61 -20.05
N PRO A 488 -36.97 16.10 -18.80
CA PRO A 488 -36.17 17.30 -18.51
C PRO A 488 -34.75 17.20 -19.06
N LEU A 489 -34.13 18.32 -19.41
CA LEU A 489 -32.75 18.33 -19.92
C LEU A 489 -31.70 17.96 -18.86
N GLU A 490 -32.03 17.98 -17.57
CA GLU A 490 -31.18 17.56 -16.47
C GLU A 490 -31.98 16.64 -15.53
N ILE A 491 -31.38 15.52 -15.09
CA ILE A 491 -32.05 14.48 -14.30
C ILE A 491 -31.17 14.03 -13.14
N GLU A 492 -31.50 14.49 -11.93
CA GLU A 492 -30.97 13.95 -10.66
C GLU A 492 -31.52 12.53 -10.41
N VAL A 493 -30.66 11.63 -9.91
CA VAL A 493 -31.08 10.32 -9.40
C VAL A 493 -31.72 10.49 -8.01
N ASP A 494 -32.99 10.11 -7.90
CA ASP A 494 -33.74 10.00 -6.65
C ASP A 494 -33.89 8.53 -6.24
N GLU A 495 -34.41 8.28 -5.03
CA GLU A 495 -34.61 6.92 -4.50
C GLU A 495 -35.52 6.07 -5.41
N ASP A 496 -36.53 6.67 -6.04
CA ASP A 496 -37.43 5.99 -6.98
C ASP A 496 -36.70 5.55 -8.26
N LEU A 497 -35.89 6.43 -8.87
CA LEU A 497 -35.11 6.09 -10.08
C LEU A 497 -33.99 5.09 -9.77
N ALA A 498 -33.34 5.20 -8.60
CA ALA A 498 -32.36 4.24 -8.12
C ALA A 498 -32.99 2.85 -7.86
N CYS A 499 -34.13 2.81 -7.17
CA CYS A 499 -34.87 1.57 -6.92
C CYS A 499 -35.38 0.94 -8.23
N PHE A 500 -35.88 1.74 -9.17
CA PHE A 500 -36.22 1.29 -10.51
C PHE A 500 -35.01 0.71 -11.25
N ALA A 501 -33.83 1.34 -11.20
CA ALA A 501 -32.62 0.81 -11.82
C ALA A 501 -32.25 -0.56 -11.25
N GLY A 502 -32.41 -0.75 -9.93
CA GLY A 502 -32.31 -2.04 -9.26
C GLY A 502 -33.31 -3.08 -9.79
N MET A 503 -34.60 -2.74 -9.85
CA MET A 503 -35.64 -3.62 -10.42
C MET A 503 -35.37 -3.97 -11.88
N TRP A 504 -34.81 -3.02 -12.66
CA TRP A 504 -34.44 -3.28 -14.05
C TRP A 504 -33.25 -4.22 -14.15
N LEU A 505 -32.25 -4.11 -13.28
CA LEU A 505 -31.10 -5.02 -13.22
C LEU A 505 -31.53 -6.47 -12.90
N ALA A 506 -32.61 -6.65 -12.15
CA ALA A 506 -33.30 -7.94 -11.97
C ALA A 506 -34.06 -8.35 -13.25
N ASP A 507 -35.39 -8.26 -13.24
CA ASP A 507 -36.27 -8.75 -14.31
C ASP A 507 -36.76 -7.62 -15.23
N GLY A 508 -35.89 -6.66 -15.52
CA GLY A 508 -36.10 -5.61 -16.53
C GLY A 508 -35.57 -5.97 -17.91
N CYS A 509 -36.23 -5.45 -18.95
CA CYS A 509 -35.79 -5.58 -20.34
C CYS A 509 -36.27 -4.39 -21.21
N TYR A 510 -36.06 -4.48 -22.53
CA TYR A 510 -36.54 -3.50 -23.50
C TYR A 510 -37.27 -4.16 -24.68
N ASP A 511 -38.36 -3.51 -25.10
CA ASP A 511 -39.01 -3.73 -26.39
C ASP A 511 -38.55 -2.63 -27.39
N LYS A 512 -39.08 -2.64 -28.62
CA LYS A 512 -38.90 -1.66 -29.69
C LYS A 512 -38.93 -0.19 -29.23
N ASN A 513 -39.90 0.19 -28.39
CA ASN A 513 -40.07 1.57 -27.90
C ASN A 513 -40.23 1.68 -26.37
N SER A 514 -40.12 0.58 -25.62
CA SER A 514 -40.59 0.51 -24.24
C SER A 514 -39.51 0.03 -23.28
N VAL A 515 -39.53 0.56 -22.05
CA VAL A 515 -38.87 -0.05 -20.89
C VAL A 515 -39.87 -0.98 -20.21
N LEU A 516 -39.44 -2.17 -19.82
CA LEU A 516 -40.27 -3.17 -19.15
C LEU A 516 -39.63 -3.62 -17.84
N VAL A 517 -40.45 -3.91 -16.84
CA VAL A 517 -40.07 -4.51 -15.55
C VAL A 517 -41.13 -5.55 -15.16
N SER A 518 -40.71 -6.80 -14.99
CA SER A 518 -41.57 -7.92 -14.60
C SER A 518 -41.75 -7.93 -13.08
N ILE A 519 -42.89 -7.46 -12.56
CA ILE A 519 -43.14 -7.45 -11.12
C ILE A 519 -44.64 -7.50 -10.81
N VAL A 520 -45.04 -8.27 -9.79
CA VAL A 520 -46.46 -8.57 -9.47
C VAL A 520 -46.97 -7.67 -8.34
N GLU A 521 -46.11 -7.44 -7.36
CA GLU A 521 -46.41 -6.81 -6.08
C GLU A 521 -46.78 -5.31 -6.20
N PRO A 522 -47.96 -4.87 -5.69
CA PRO A 522 -48.45 -3.49 -5.86
C PRO A 522 -47.48 -2.40 -5.36
N GLU A 523 -46.76 -2.69 -4.29
CA GLU A 523 -45.88 -1.74 -3.59
C GLU A 523 -44.67 -1.39 -4.47
N ALA A 524 -44.11 -2.41 -5.13
CA ALA A 524 -43.04 -2.26 -6.10
C ALA A 524 -43.54 -1.70 -7.45
N ARG A 525 -44.74 -2.08 -7.88
CA ARG A 525 -45.40 -1.47 -9.05
C ARG A 525 -45.59 0.04 -8.90
N ALA A 526 -45.87 0.52 -7.69
CA ALA A 526 -46.00 1.96 -7.42
C ALA A 526 -44.69 2.74 -7.65
N VAL A 527 -43.51 2.14 -7.48
CA VAL A 527 -42.20 2.76 -7.83
C VAL A 527 -42.13 2.99 -9.34
N VAL A 528 -42.45 1.97 -10.14
CA VAL A 528 -42.49 2.02 -11.61
C VAL A 528 -43.49 3.08 -12.10
N GLU A 529 -44.61 3.25 -11.40
CA GLU A 529 -45.62 4.27 -11.71
C GLU A 529 -45.19 5.69 -11.38
N ARG A 530 -44.49 5.92 -10.26
CA ARG A 530 -43.92 7.24 -9.92
C ARG A 530 -42.83 7.65 -10.92
N VAL A 531 -41.92 6.74 -11.28
CA VAL A 531 -40.89 6.99 -12.31
C VAL A 531 -41.51 7.27 -13.68
N ALA A 532 -42.59 6.56 -14.07
CA ALA A 532 -43.32 6.88 -15.30
C ALA A 532 -44.00 8.27 -15.24
N ALA A 533 -44.60 8.63 -14.10
CA ALA A 533 -45.24 9.93 -13.89
C ALA A 533 -44.24 11.09 -13.95
N ARG A 534 -43.00 10.91 -13.45
CA ARG A 534 -41.90 11.89 -13.54
C ARG A 534 -41.61 12.34 -14.99
N PHE A 535 -41.88 11.49 -15.99
CA PHE A 535 -41.72 11.81 -17.42
C PHE A 535 -43.04 12.19 -18.14
N GLY A 536 -44.12 12.40 -17.38
CA GLY A 536 -45.45 12.72 -17.90
C GLY A 536 -46.17 11.54 -18.54
N LEU A 537 -45.84 10.30 -18.15
CA LEU A 537 -46.39 9.07 -18.72
C LEU A 537 -47.28 8.33 -17.70
N LYS A 538 -48.02 7.33 -18.20
CA LYS A 538 -48.63 6.27 -17.39
C LYS A 538 -48.05 4.92 -17.81
N THR A 539 -47.98 4.00 -16.86
CA THR A 539 -47.70 2.58 -17.11
C THR A 539 -48.80 1.94 -17.95
N LYS A 540 -48.48 0.79 -18.55
CA LYS A 540 -49.44 -0.16 -19.12
C LYS A 540 -49.05 -1.56 -18.70
N MET A 541 -50.03 -2.45 -18.58
CA MET A 541 -49.74 -3.88 -18.48
C MET A 541 -49.33 -4.41 -19.86
N HIS A 542 -48.35 -5.30 -19.89
CA HIS A 542 -47.99 -6.07 -21.09
C HIS A 542 -49.00 -7.21 -21.35
N SER A 543 -48.89 -7.89 -22.49
CA SER A 543 -49.82 -8.98 -22.88
C SER A 543 -49.68 -10.25 -22.03
N ASP A 544 -48.67 -10.34 -21.17
CA ASP A 544 -48.48 -11.41 -20.18
C ASP A 544 -49.30 -11.21 -18.89
N GLY A 545 -49.89 -10.02 -18.67
CA GLY A 545 -50.66 -9.69 -17.47
C GLY A 545 -49.81 -9.44 -16.20
N ILE A 546 -48.48 -9.49 -16.30
CA ILE A 546 -47.54 -9.41 -15.17
C ILE A 546 -46.61 -8.19 -15.32
N THR A 547 -46.08 -7.97 -16.51
CA THR A 547 -45.01 -7.02 -16.77
C THR A 547 -45.54 -5.60 -16.94
N LEU A 548 -44.98 -4.64 -16.19
CA LEU A 548 -45.27 -3.22 -16.41
C LEU A 548 -44.42 -2.64 -17.53
N MET A 549 -45.06 -1.87 -18.40
CA MET A 549 -44.47 -1.25 -19.59
C MET A 549 -44.55 0.28 -19.51
N VAL A 550 -43.39 0.93 -19.65
CA VAL A 550 -43.28 2.39 -19.91
C VAL A 550 -43.02 2.57 -21.40
N ASN A 551 -44.09 2.72 -22.18
CA ASN A 551 -44.05 2.80 -23.64
C ASN A 551 -43.70 4.23 -24.11
N SER A 552 -42.41 4.48 -24.38
CA SER A 552 -41.89 5.80 -24.74
C SER A 552 -40.47 5.70 -25.29
N LYS A 553 -40.30 5.88 -26.61
CA LYS A 553 -38.99 5.84 -27.29
C LYS A 553 -37.94 6.77 -26.65
N PRO A 554 -38.25 8.02 -26.25
CA PRO A 554 -37.29 8.86 -25.51
C PRO A 554 -36.87 8.26 -24.17
N VAL A 555 -37.81 7.64 -23.41
CA VAL A 555 -37.48 7.06 -22.09
C VAL A 555 -36.65 5.79 -22.27
N LYS A 556 -36.95 4.93 -23.25
CA LYS A 556 -36.04 3.84 -23.61
C LYS A 556 -34.63 4.38 -23.92
N LYS A 557 -34.51 5.40 -24.76
CA LYS A 557 -33.21 6.00 -25.12
C LYS A 557 -32.45 6.57 -23.92
N LEU A 558 -33.15 7.18 -22.95
CA LEU A 558 -32.56 7.64 -21.68
C LEU A 558 -31.96 6.47 -20.88
N PHE A 559 -32.77 5.44 -20.59
CA PHE A 559 -32.35 4.32 -19.74
C PHE A 559 -31.26 3.47 -20.41
N GLU A 560 -31.44 3.16 -21.70
CA GLU A 560 -30.54 2.32 -22.49
C GLU A 560 -29.21 3.02 -22.79
N ASN A 561 -29.19 4.32 -23.14
CA ASN A 561 -27.99 4.97 -23.68
C ASN A 561 -27.34 6.01 -22.76
N VAL A 562 -28.07 6.59 -21.79
CA VAL A 562 -27.54 7.61 -20.87
C VAL A 562 -27.32 7.02 -19.48
N LEU A 563 -28.35 6.40 -18.89
CA LEU A 563 -28.19 5.63 -17.65
C LEU A 563 -27.38 4.32 -17.85
N SER A 564 -27.08 3.98 -19.10
CA SER A 564 -26.30 2.80 -19.53
C SER A 564 -26.78 1.46 -18.97
N LEU A 565 -28.07 1.35 -18.64
CA LEU A 565 -28.74 0.11 -18.27
C LEU A 565 -28.87 -0.76 -19.53
N LYS A 566 -27.81 -1.51 -19.85
CA LYS A 566 -27.63 -2.27 -21.10
C LYS A 566 -27.48 -3.77 -20.81
N GLY A 567 -27.55 -4.57 -21.88
CA GLY A 567 -27.33 -6.02 -21.83
C GLY A 567 -28.60 -6.85 -21.72
N ASN A 568 -28.42 -8.17 -21.70
CA ASN A 568 -29.46 -9.18 -21.50
C ASN A 568 -29.16 -9.99 -20.21
N ALA A 569 -29.98 -11.00 -19.89
CA ALA A 569 -29.83 -11.79 -18.65
C ALA A 569 -28.42 -12.38 -18.40
N TYR A 570 -27.60 -12.57 -19.45
CA TYR A 570 -26.22 -13.05 -19.35
C TYR A 570 -25.17 -11.92 -19.29
N THR A 571 -25.52 -10.69 -19.69
CA THR A 571 -24.58 -9.58 -19.93
C THR A 571 -24.90 -8.26 -19.22
N LYS A 572 -25.98 -8.19 -18.42
CA LYS A 572 -26.19 -7.05 -17.50
C LYS A 572 -24.97 -6.88 -16.58
N LYS A 573 -24.49 -5.65 -16.43
CA LYS A 573 -23.57 -5.20 -15.37
C LYS A 573 -24.18 -4.00 -14.64
N MET A 574 -23.69 -3.65 -13.46
CA MET A 574 -24.02 -2.35 -12.85
C MET A 574 -23.32 -1.23 -13.63
N PRO A 575 -24.04 -0.20 -14.11
CA PRO A 575 -23.42 0.99 -14.66
C PRO A 575 -22.58 1.73 -13.62
N ASP A 576 -21.51 2.37 -14.06
CA ASP A 576 -20.42 2.80 -13.17
C ASP A 576 -20.88 3.90 -12.19
N TRP A 577 -21.85 4.73 -12.59
CA TRP A 577 -22.51 5.73 -11.73
C TRP A 577 -23.19 5.15 -10.49
N ILE A 578 -23.57 3.86 -10.49
CA ILE A 578 -24.15 3.19 -9.31
C ILE A 578 -23.12 3.08 -8.17
N PHE A 579 -21.84 2.90 -8.50
CA PHE A 579 -20.78 2.90 -7.48
C PHE A 579 -20.54 4.32 -6.95
N SER A 580 -20.73 5.36 -7.76
CA SER A 580 -20.64 6.75 -7.32
C SER A 580 -21.79 7.21 -6.40
N LEU A 581 -22.90 6.46 -6.27
CA LEU A 581 -24.07 6.88 -5.49
C LEU A 581 -23.79 7.06 -3.99
N GLU A 582 -24.42 8.08 -3.39
CA GLU A 582 -24.59 8.18 -1.93
C GLU A 582 -25.28 6.93 -1.35
N LYS A 583 -24.99 6.61 -0.09
CA LYS A 583 -25.36 5.32 0.51
C LYS A 583 -26.88 5.01 0.48
N PRO A 584 -27.81 5.98 0.71
CA PRO A 584 -29.24 5.74 0.54
C PRO A 584 -29.65 5.37 -0.89
N LEU A 585 -29.08 6.01 -1.91
CA LEU A 585 -29.37 5.70 -3.31
C LEU A 585 -28.77 4.34 -3.73
N ALA A 586 -27.56 4.02 -3.26
CA ALA A 586 -26.98 2.69 -3.43
C ALA A 586 -27.82 1.59 -2.74
N ALA A 587 -28.38 1.89 -1.57
CA ALA A 587 -29.33 1.02 -0.88
C ALA A 587 -30.62 0.84 -1.67
N ALA A 588 -31.16 1.91 -2.28
CA ALA A 588 -32.33 1.83 -3.16
C ALA A 588 -32.10 0.91 -4.37
N VAL A 589 -30.93 0.99 -5.04
CA VAL A 589 -30.56 0.06 -6.12
C VAL A 589 -30.56 -1.39 -5.64
N LEU A 590 -29.88 -1.68 -4.52
CA LEU A 590 -29.83 -3.04 -3.96
C LEU A 590 -31.22 -3.53 -3.52
N CYS A 591 -32.00 -2.66 -2.89
CA CYS A 591 -33.38 -2.92 -2.49
C CYS A 591 -34.23 -3.32 -3.70
N GLY A 592 -34.20 -2.55 -4.79
CA GLY A 592 -34.89 -2.88 -6.04
C GLY A 592 -34.43 -4.22 -6.65
N TYR A 593 -33.11 -4.45 -6.72
CA TYR A 593 -32.53 -5.65 -7.31
C TYR A 593 -32.93 -6.93 -6.56
N PHE A 594 -32.76 -6.95 -5.23
CA PHE A 594 -33.18 -8.07 -4.38
C PHE A 594 -34.72 -8.14 -4.21
N SER A 595 -35.46 -7.06 -4.47
CA SER A 595 -36.92 -7.09 -4.52
C SER A 595 -37.47 -7.70 -5.81
N GLY A 596 -36.69 -7.71 -6.90
CA GLY A 596 -36.84 -8.69 -7.98
C GLY A 596 -36.31 -10.06 -7.56
N ASP A 597 -35.06 -10.35 -7.94
CA ASP A 597 -34.41 -11.68 -7.94
C ASP A 597 -34.17 -12.33 -6.57
N GLY A 598 -34.46 -11.63 -5.45
CA GLY A 598 -34.11 -12.08 -4.10
C GLY A 598 -35.18 -12.90 -3.38
N TRP A 599 -34.79 -14.07 -2.86
CA TRP A 599 -35.61 -14.91 -1.99
C TRP A 599 -35.17 -14.84 -0.53
N VAL A 600 -36.07 -14.34 0.32
CA VAL A 600 -35.93 -14.37 1.78
C VAL A 600 -36.34 -15.76 2.32
N ARG A 601 -35.36 -16.49 2.87
CA ARG A 601 -35.56 -17.73 3.62
C ARG A 601 -35.38 -17.48 5.13
N LYS A 602 -35.26 -18.54 5.94
CA LYS A 602 -35.13 -18.41 7.42
C LYS A 602 -33.77 -17.86 7.86
N ASN A 603 -32.68 -18.36 7.26
CA ASN A 603 -31.29 -18.15 7.70
C ASN A 603 -30.38 -17.57 6.58
N ASP A 604 -30.93 -17.24 5.42
CA ASP A 604 -30.22 -16.62 4.29
C ASP A 604 -31.17 -15.76 3.43
N ILE A 605 -30.57 -14.81 2.70
CA ILE A 605 -31.11 -14.22 1.48
C ILE A 605 -30.34 -14.87 0.34
N ALA A 606 -31.04 -15.34 -0.70
CA ALA A 606 -30.41 -15.80 -1.94
C ALA A 606 -30.92 -14.97 -3.13
N ILE A 607 -30.03 -14.67 -4.08
CA ILE A 607 -30.34 -14.16 -5.41
C ILE A 607 -29.81 -15.13 -6.47
N ARG A 608 -30.32 -15.04 -7.69
CA ARG A 608 -29.78 -15.75 -8.85
C ARG A 608 -29.62 -14.78 -10.02
N SER A 609 -28.60 -15.01 -10.83
CA SER A 609 -28.45 -14.34 -12.12
C SER A 609 -27.73 -15.24 -13.11
N SER A 610 -28.00 -15.09 -14.41
CA SER A 610 -27.17 -15.68 -15.46
C SER A 610 -25.97 -14.79 -15.80
N SER A 611 -25.91 -13.54 -15.33
CA SER A 611 -24.73 -12.68 -15.46
C SER A 611 -23.74 -12.93 -14.33
N ARG A 612 -22.53 -13.35 -14.69
CA ARG A 612 -21.38 -13.43 -13.76
C ARG A 612 -21.00 -12.05 -13.24
N GLN A 613 -21.05 -11.05 -14.14
CA GLN A 613 -20.62 -9.68 -13.85
C GLN A 613 -21.54 -9.00 -12.85
N LEU A 614 -22.86 -9.09 -13.01
CA LEU A 614 -23.82 -8.51 -12.08
C LEU A 614 -23.64 -9.04 -10.65
N LEU A 615 -23.19 -10.28 -10.48
CA LEU A 615 -22.88 -10.86 -9.17
C LEU A 615 -21.52 -10.40 -8.61
N LYS A 616 -20.47 -10.21 -9.45
CA LYS A 616 -19.23 -9.52 -9.01
C LYS A 616 -19.54 -8.08 -8.59
N ASP A 617 -20.31 -7.34 -9.38
CA ASP A 617 -20.73 -5.96 -9.10
C ASP A 617 -21.57 -5.86 -7.81
N THR A 618 -22.55 -6.75 -7.62
CA THR A 618 -23.36 -6.80 -6.39
C THR A 618 -22.50 -7.12 -5.18
N GLN A 619 -21.50 -8.01 -5.31
CA GLN A 619 -20.54 -8.30 -4.25
C GLN A 619 -19.68 -7.07 -3.91
N THR A 620 -19.24 -6.28 -4.90
CA THR A 620 -18.51 -5.03 -4.69
C THR A 620 -19.40 -3.96 -4.04
N LEU A 621 -20.62 -3.72 -4.54
CA LEU A 621 -21.52 -2.68 -4.01
C LEU A 621 -21.95 -2.98 -2.55
N LEU A 622 -22.11 -4.26 -2.18
CA LEU A 622 -22.39 -4.67 -0.81
C LEU A 622 -21.22 -4.44 0.17
N LEU A 623 -20.00 -4.13 -0.30
CA LEU A 623 -18.90 -3.68 0.57
C LEU A 623 -19.19 -2.34 1.25
N LYS A 624 -19.96 -1.44 0.60
CA LYS A 624 -20.44 -0.16 1.18
C LYS A 624 -21.37 -0.35 2.38
N PHE A 625 -21.87 -1.57 2.55
CA PHE A 625 -22.70 -2.02 3.67
C PHE A 625 -21.96 -3.03 4.56
N GLY A 626 -20.74 -3.44 4.21
CA GLY A 626 -20.00 -4.48 4.91
C GLY A 626 -20.71 -5.84 4.97
N ILE A 627 -21.38 -6.21 3.87
CA ILE A 627 -22.17 -7.44 3.75
C ILE A 627 -21.47 -8.38 2.74
N PRO A 628 -20.83 -9.47 3.17
CA PRO A 628 -20.15 -10.39 2.26
C PRO A 628 -21.16 -11.26 1.50
N LEU A 629 -21.34 -10.98 0.22
CA LEU A 629 -22.08 -11.85 -0.70
C LEU A 629 -21.23 -13.08 -1.07
N ARG A 630 -21.70 -14.28 -0.70
CA ARG A 630 -21.06 -15.54 -1.10
C ARG A 630 -21.70 -16.08 -2.38
N VAL A 631 -20.96 -16.03 -3.48
CA VAL A 631 -21.38 -16.55 -4.80
C VAL A 631 -20.92 -18.00 -4.96
N LYS A 632 -21.70 -18.83 -5.69
CA LYS A 632 -21.26 -20.14 -6.18
C LYS A 632 -21.16 -20.13 -7.70
N TRP A 633 -19.94 -20.24 -8.22
CA TRP A 633 -19.67 -20.25 -9.67
C TRP A 633 -19.99 -21.57 -10.39
N ARG A 634 -20.84 -22.40 -9.80
CA ARG A 634 -21.40 -23.60 -10.43
C ARG A 634 -22.77 -23.27 -11.03
N LEU A 635 -22.89 -23.39 -12.34
CA LEU A 635 -24.17 -23.28 -13.06
C LEU A 635 -25.21 -24.27 -12.51
N LEU A 636 -26.41 -23.76 -12.26
CA LEU A 636 -27.60 -24.54 -11.92
C LEU A 636 -28.32 -25.05 -13.19
N LYS A 637 -29.34 -25.90 -13.00
CA LYS A 637 -30.13 -26.48 -14.10
C LYS A 637 -30.84 -25.43 -14.97
N ASP A 638 -31.12 -24.26 -14.40
CA ASP A 638 -31.75 -23.09 -15.03
C ASP A 638 -30.73 -22.17 -15.74
N LYS A 639 -29.44 -22.54 -15.80
CA LYS A 639 -28.32 -21.71 -16.29
C LYS A 639 -28.12 -20.40 -15.52
N THR A 640 -28.47 -20.36 -14.24
CA THR A 640 -28.09 -19.28 -13.31
C THR A 640 -26.95 -19.70 -12.39
N TYR A 641 -26.30 -18.71 -11.79
CA TYR A 641 -25.48 -18.85 -10.59
C TYR A 641 -26.31 -18.42 -9.37
N GLU A 642 -26.10 -19.08 -8.22
CA GLU A 642 -26.74 -18.68 -6.95
C GLU A 642 -25.73 -17.94 -6.06
N ALA A 643 -26.10 -16.75 -5.59
CA ALA A 643 -25.35 -15.99 -4.60
C ALA A 643 -26.22 -15.75 -3.36
N ARG A 644 -25.58 -15.66 -2.19
CA ARG A 644 -26.30 -15.60 -0.91
C ARG A 644 -25.60 -14.77 0.15
N ILE A 645 -26.42 -14.08 0.94
CA ILE A 645 -26.04 -13.46 2.20
C ILE A 645 -26.47 -14.42 3.31
N SER A 646 -25.55 -14.81 4.19
CA SER A 646 -25.80 -15.82 5.22
C SER A 646 -25.02 -15.48 6.48
N GLY A 647 -25.68 -15.58 7.63
CA GLY A 647 -25.18 -15.07 8.91
C GLY A 647 -26.19 -14.09 9.51
N THR A 648 -26.61 -14.32 10.75
CA THR A 648 -27.64 -13.51 11.43
C THR A 648 -27.30 -12.03 11.47
N GLU A 649 -26.01 -11.66 11.57
CA GLU A 649 -25.61 -10.27 11.67
C GLU A 649 -25.70 -9.53 10.32
N PHE A 650 -25.21 -10.17 9.25
CA PHE A 650 -25.31 -9.63 7.89
C PHE A 650 -26.76 -9.52 7.41
N LEU A 651 -27.62 -10.46 7.83
CA LEU A 651 -29.06 -10.42 7.56
C LEU A 651 -29.79 -9.32 8.34
N ARG A 652 -29.42 -9.10 9.61
CA ARG A 652 -29.93 -7.95 10.37
C ARG A 652 -29.54 -6.64 9.69
N ARG A 653 -28.25 -6.49 9.34
CA ARG A 653 -27.75 -5.28 8.69
C ARG A 653 -28.45 -5.03 7.34
N TYR A 654 -28.60 -6.05 6.51
CA TYR A 654 -29.35 -5.95 5.26
C TYR A 654 -30.78 -5.43 5.51
N ALA A 655 -31.48 -5.96 6.53
CA ALA A 655 -32.84 -5.54 6.88
C ALA A 655 -32.93 -4.12 7.49
N GLN A 656 -31.81 -3.53 7.92
CA GLN A 656 -31.74 -2.18 8.50
C GLN A 656 -31.27 -1.12 7.51
N GLU A 657 -30.28 -1.44 6.66
CA GLU A 657 -29.62 -0.47 5.78
C GLU A 657 -30.07 -0.55 4.31
N ILE A 658 -30.77 -1.62 3.89
CA ILE A 658 -31.19 -1.85 2.49
C ILE A 658 -32.68 -2.18 2.38
N GLY A 659 -33.15 -3.19 3.14
CA GLY A 659 -34.55 -3.61 3.14
C GLY A 659 -35.03 -4.21 1.81
N PHE A 660 -36.34 -4.16 1.59
CA PHE A 660 -37.03 -4.61 0.39
C PHE A 660 -38.22 -3.70 0.07
N SER A 661 -38.52 -3.48 -1.21
CA SER A 661 -39.69 -2.73 -1.69
C SER A 661 -40.97 -3.59 -1.76
N ILE A 662 -41.01 -4.69 -1.02
CA ILE A 662 -42.09 -5.69 -1.00
C ILE A 662 -42.34 -6.11 0.44
N ASP A 663 -43.52 -5.78 0.95
CA ASP A 663 -43.91 -6.01 2.35
C ASP A 663 -43.73 -7.48 2.78
N LYS A 664 -44.02 -8.44 1.92
CA LYS A 664 -43.86 -9.88 2.18
C LYS A 664 -42.40 -10.35 2.29
N LYS A 665 -41.45 -9.57 1.75
CA LYS A 665 -40.00 -9.79 1.96
C LYS A 665 -39.57 -9.07 3.25
N THR A 666 -40.05 -7.85 3.50
CA THR A 666 -39.80 -7.04 4.71
C THR A 666 -40.34 -7.68 6.00
N GLU A 667 -41.55 -8.25 5.99
CA GLU A 667 -42.20 -8.95 7.12
C GLU A 667 -41.54 -10.29 7.46
N LYS A 668 -40.76 -10.85 6.53
CA LYS A 668 -39.83 -11.95 6.82
C LYS A 668 -38.49 -11.44 7.37
N ALA A 669 -37.95 -10.37 6.78
CA ALA A 669 -36.66 -9.81 7.15
C ALA A 669 -36.65 -9.19 8.56
N SER A 670 -37.77 -8.60 9.00
CA SER A 670 -37.95 -8.04 10.35
C SER A 670 -37.70 -9.08 11.46
N LYS A 671 -37.91 -10.37 11.18
CA LYS A 671 -37.68 -11.49 12.10
C LYS A 671 -36.19 -11.75 12.37
N TRP A 672 -35.28 -11.18 11.57
CA TRP A 672 -33.83 -11.17 11.85
C TRP A 672 -33.41 -10.08 12.83
N LEU A 673 -34.16 -8.97 12.91
CA LEU A 673 -33.89 -7.88 13.84
C LEU A 673 -33.86 -8.40 15.29
N SER A 674 -34.86 -9.21 15.65
CA SER A 674 -35.01 -9.88 16.96
C SER A 674 -34.31 -11.24 17.08
N ALA A 675 -33.60 -11.72 16.05
CA ALA A 675 -32.98 -13.04 16.07
C ALA A 675 -31.72 -13.10 16.96
N LYS A 676 -31.66 -14.12 17.83
CA LYS A 676 -30.47 -14.40 18.66
C LYS A 676 -29.33 -14.90 17.79
N SER A 677 -28.21 -14.18 17.78
CA SER A 677 -27.04 -14.48 16.94
C SER A 677 -26.02 -15.39 17.64
N HIS A 678 -25.65 -16.48 16.95
CA HIS A 678 -24.48 -17.32 17.21
C HIS A 678 -23.65 -17.43 15.91
N ASP A 679 -23.41 -16.28 15.26
CA ASP A 679 -22.81 -16.22 13.93
C ASP A 679 -21.37 -16.75 13.88
N VAL A 680 -21.10 -17.53 12.82
CA VAL A 680 -19.80 -18.14 12.46
C VAL A 680 -19.53 -18.05 10.95
N SER A 681 -20.24 -17.16 10.23
CA SER A 681 -20.08 -16.92 8.79
C SER A 681 -18.86 -16.02 8.44
N ASP A 682 -18.42 -15.23 9.41
CA ASP A 682 -17.21 -14.40 9.45
C ASP A 682 -16.27 -15.02 10.49
N VAL A 683 -15.05 -15.40 10.08
CA VAL A 683 -14.14 -16.29 10.81
C VAL A 683 -12.74 -15.68 10.87
N VAL A 684 -12.00 -16.01 11.92
CA VAL A 684 -10.62 -15.60 12.14
C VAL A 684 -9.73 -16.84 12.35
N PRO A 685 -8.69 -17.05 11.52
CA PRO A 685 -7.92 -18.30 11.48
C PRO A 685 -6.72 -18.31 12.44
N LEU A 686 -6.99 -18.11 13.74
CA LEU A 686 -5.95 -17.81 14.73
C LEU A 686 -4.83 -18.88 14.80
N PRO A 687 -3.55 -18.48 14.95
CA PRO A 687 -2.44 -19.40 15.20
C PRO A 687 -2.59 -20.29 16.43
N LYS A 688 -1.89 -21.44 16.43
CA LYS A 688 -2.05 -22.54 17.40
C LYS A 688 -1.83 -22.13 18.87
N GLU A 689 -1.14 -21.02 19.12
CA GLU A 689 -0.71 -20.61 20.45
C GLU A 689 -1.81 -19.83 21.20
N PHE A 690 -2.56 -19.00 20.48
CA PHE A 690 -3.67 -18.19 21.01
C PHE A 690 -4.80 -19.02 21.62
N TYR A 691 -4.96 -20.28 21.21
CA TYR A 691 -5.91 -21.20 21.85
C TYR A 691 -5.56 -21.51 23.32
N LYS A 692 -4.31 -21.33 23.75
CA LYS A 692 -3.95 -21.41 25.19
C LYS A 692 -4.60 -20.25 25.96
N ALA A 693 -4.54 -19.02 25.42
CA ALA A 693 -5.17 -17.83 26.03
C ALA A 693 -6.70 -17.93 26.00
N ILE A 694 -7.31 -18.28 24.87
CA ILE A 694 -8.76 -18.50 24.74
C ILE A 694 -9.25 -19.59 25.73
N LYS A 695 -8.48 -20.67 25.91
CA LYS A 695 -8.78 -21.73 26.89
C LYS A 695 -8.56 -21.30 28.35
N LYS A 696 -7.68 -20.31 28.62
CA LYS A 696 -7.52 -19.67 29.94
C LYS A 696 -8.72 -18.76 30.24
N ALA A 697 -9.10 -17.87 29.31
CA ALA A 697 -10.27 -17.01 29.43
C ALA A 697 -11.56 -17.80 29.71
N ARG A 698 -11.79 -18.89 28.95
CA ARG A 698 -12.93 -19.82 29.15
C ARG A 698 -12.96 -20.52 30.54
N ARG A 699 -11.84 -20.57 31.27
CA ARG A 699 -11.74 -21.24 32.58
C ARG A 699 -11.89 -20.29 33.78
N SER A 700 -11.91 -18.98 33.56
CA SER A 700 -12.21 -18.00 34.61
C SER A 700 -13.64 -18.16 35.14
N GLU A 701 -13.93 -17.60 36.31
CA GLU A 701 -15.29 -17.65 36.89
C GLU A 701 -16.30 -16.85 36.07
N VAL A 702 -15.88 -15.68 35.55
CA VAL A 702 -16.66 -14.88 34.61
C VAL A 702 -16.86 -15.63 33.28
N GLY A 703 -15.92 -16.48 32.86
CA GLY A 703 -16.09 -17.37 31.70
C GLY A 703 -17.20 -18.42 31.87
N LYS A 704 -17.62 -18.72 33.10
CA LYS A 704 -18.72 -19.66 33.41
C LYS A 704 -20.11 -19.05 33.18
N THR A 705 -20.25 -17.72 33.14
CA THR A 705 -21.56 -17.05 32.95
C THR A 705 -22.04 -17.10 31.50
N LEU A 706 -21.12 -17.21 30.54
CA LEU A 706 -21.44 -17.41 29.13
C LEU A 706 -21.99 -18.82 28.89
N THR A 707 -23.32 -18.91 28.76
CA THR A 707 -24.09 -20.16 28.70
C THR A 707 -23.48 -21.23 27.78
N TYR A 708 -23.44 -22.47 28.25
CA TYR A 708 -22.78 -23.63 27.63
C TYR A 708 -23.10 -23.87 26.13
N LYS A 709 -24.24 -23.38 25.62
CA LYS A 709 -24.64 -23.50 24.21
C LYS A 709 -23.92 -22.53 23.27
N SER A 710 -23.45 -21.36 23.73
CA SER A 710 -22.76 -20.37 22.88
C SER A 710 -21.37 -20.80 22.41
N TRP A 711 -20.78 -21.80 23.07
CA TRP A 711 -19.42 -22.28 22.81
C TRP A 711 -19.34 -23.50 21.87
N LYS A 712 -20.47 -24.01 21.36
CA LYS A 712 -20.51 -25.33 20.68
C LYS A 712 -20.21 -25.29 19.16
N CYS A 713 -19.20 -24.51 18.78
CA CYS A 713 -18.62 -24.47 17.43
C CYS A 713 -17.09 -24.58 17.55
N THR A 714 -16.45 -25.75 17.45
CA THR A 714 -16.94 -27.15 17.39
C THR A 714 -15.85 -28.05 18.02
N PRO A 715 -16.07 -29.34 18.32
CA PRO A 715 -15.04 -30.15 18.98
C PRO A 715 -13.92 -30.56 18.00
N TYR A 716 -12.67 -30.24 18.37
CA TYR A 716 -11.43 -30.89 17.91
C TYR A 716 -11.41 -31.42 16.45
N LYS A 717 -11.24 -30.52 15.48
CA LYS A 717 -10.46 -30.78 14.26
C LYS A 717 -9.81 -29.48 13.77
N ASP A 718 -10.61 -28.61 13.18
CA ASP A 718 -10.15 -27.32 12.65
C ASP A 718 -10.26 -26.23 13.72
N LYS A 719 -9.16 -25.52 13.96
CA LYS A 719 -9.04 -24.51 15.01
C LYS A 719 -9.31 -23.14 14.39
N ASN A 720 -10.49 -22.59 14.63
CA ASN A 720 -10.94 -21.29 14.12
C ASN A 720 -11.93 -20.66 15.12
N ILE A 721 -12.17 -19.34 15.05
CA ILE A 721 -13.18 -18.64 15.86
C ILE A 721 -14.01 -17.67 15.00
N GLY A 722 -15.32 -17.59 15.24
CA GLY A 722 -16.19 -16.62 14.55
C GLY A 722 -15.96 -15.18 15.04
N ARG A 723 -15.89 -14.20 14.14
CA ARG A 723 -15.53 -12.80 14.48
C ARG A 723 -16.41 -12.21 15.56
N MET A 724 -17.74 -12.38 15.52
CA MET A 724 -18.62 -11.87 16.57
C MET A 724 -18.31 -12.49 17.95
N MET A 725 -17.86 -13.75 18.00
CA MET A 725 -17.40 -14.34 19.27
C MET A 725 -16.05 -13.77 19.68
N LEU A 726 -15.11 -13.56 18.75
CA LEU A 726 -13.83 -12.92 19.05
C LEU A 726 -14.01 -11.47 19.52
N GLN A 727 -14.91 -10.70 18.90
CA GLN A 727 -15.33 -9.35 19.33
C GLN A 727 -15.93 -9.37 20.73
N LYS A 728 -16.85 -10.30 21.02
CA LYS A 728 -17.42 -10.45 22.37
C LYS A 728 -16.35 -10.87 23.39
N MET A 729 -15.40 -11.71 23.02
CA MET A 729 -14.31 -12.10 23.91
C MET A 729 -13.27 -10.99 24.10
N ALA A 730 -12.96 -10.20 23.07
CA ALA A 730 -12.10 -9.02 23.19
C ALA A 730 -12.77 -7.92 24.03
N ALA A 731 -14.08 -7.70 23.87
CA ALA A 731 -14.84 -6.71 24.63
C ALA A 731 -15.09 -7.09 26.11
N ASN A 732 -15.08 -8.37 26.46
CA ASN A 732 -15.35 -8.85 27.84
C ASN A 732 -14.12 -9.49 28.54
N TYR A 733 -13.05 -9.80 27.81
CA TYR A 733 -11.84 -10.47 28.32
C TYR A 733 -10.55 -9.94 27.68
N SER A 734 -10.50 -8.66 27.30
CA SER A 734 -9.30 -7.95 26.83
C SER A 734 -8.08 -8.13 27.74
N GLU A 735 -8.30 -8.21 29.05
CA GLU A 735 -7.26 -8.44 30.07
C GLU A 735 -6.63 -9.85 30.02
N ILE A 736 -7.30 -10.83 29.40
CA ILE A 736 -6.89 -12.25 29.38
C ILE A 736 -6.44 -12.69 27.97
N LEU A 737 -6.94 -12.03 26.93
CA LEU A 737 -6.56 -12.28 25.55
C LEU A 737 -5.38 -11.37 25.15
N PRO A 738 -4.36 -11.90 24.46
CA PRO A 738 -3.39 -11.05 23.78
C PRO A 738 -4.12 -10.07 22.86
N ALA A 739 -3.93 -8.76 23.02
CA ALA A 739 -4.73 -7.77 22.31
C ALA A 739 -4.52 -7.74 20.78
N VAL A 740 -3.51 -8.44 20.21
CA VAL A 740 -3.48 -8.80 18.76
C VAL A 740 -4.75 -9.58 18.32
N LEU A 741 -5.46 -10.21 19.27
CA LEU A 741 -6.76 -10.82 19.02
C LEU A 741 -7.92 -9.82 18.92
N GLY A 742 -7.72 -8.57 19.36
CA GLY A 742 -8.61 -7.45 19.08
C GLY A 742 -8.51 -6.96 17.63
N GLU A 743 -7.32 -7.07 17.02
CA GLU A 743 -7.03 -6.61 15.64
C GLU A 743 -7.99 -7.30 14.70
N LEU A 744 -7.87 -8.63 14.73
CA LEU A 744 -8.59 -9.58 13.92
C LEU A 744 -10.08 -9.66 14.30
N ALA A 745 -10.49 -9.05 15.42
CA ALA A 745 -11.87 -8.92 15.81
C ALA A 745 -12.55 -7.70 15.17
N PHE A 746 -11.87 -6.56 15.08
CA PHE A 746 -12.47 -5.27 14.72
C PHE A 746 -11.91 -4.64 13.44
N ASN A 747 -10.94 -5.27 12.79
CA ASN A 747 -10.47 -4.88 11.47
C ASN A 747 -11.48 -5.21 10.35
N ASP A 748 -11.19 -4.67 9.17
CA ASP A 748 -12.04 -4.73 7.98
C ASP A 748 -11.52 -5.76 6.96
N VAL A 749 -10.57 -6.60 7.37
CA VAL A 749 -10.21 -7.84 6.67
C VAL A 749 -11.20 -8.94 7.02
N PHE A 750 -11.95 -9.40 6.03
CA PHE A 750 -12.63 -10.69 6.04
C PHE A 750 -11.61 -11.76 5.63
N TRP A 751 -11.33 -12.70 6.53
CA TRP A 751 -10.49 -13.85 6.20
C TRP A 751 -11.32 -14.83 5.38
N ASP A 752 -11.00 -14.95 4.09
CA ASP A 752 -11.57 -16.00 3.26
C ASP A 752 -10.55 -17.12 3.08
N GLN A 753 -11.05 -18.30 2.71
CA GLN A 753 -10.24 -19.49 2.54
C GLN A 753 -10.21 -19.88 1.06
N VAL A 754 -9.04 -20.29 0.57
CA VAL A 754 -8.89 -20.84 -0.78
C VAL A 754 -9.77 -22.09 -0.95
N GLU A 755 -10.58 -22.11 -2.00
CA GLU A 755 -11.41 -23.24 -2.44
C GLU A 755 -10.73 -24.08 -3.52
N SER A 756 -10.06 -23.46 -4.49
CA SER A 756 -9.27 -24.15 -5.54
C SER A 756 -8.10 -23.27 -6.04
N ILE A 757 -7.10 -23.90 -6.69
CA ILE A 757 -6.03 -23.20 -7.45
C ILE A 757 -5.80 -23.88 -8.81
N GLU A 758 -6.18 -23.24 -9.93
CA GLU A 758 -6.04 -23.81 -11.29
C GLU A 758 -4.86 -23.17 -12.05
N ARG A 759 -3.94 -23.93 -12.66
CA ARG A 759 -2.86 -23.33 -13.45
C ARG A 759 -3.24 -23.05 -14.91
N ARG A 760 -2.68 -21.97 -15.48
CA ARG A 760 -2.95 -21.52 -16.85
C ARG A 760 -1.69 -20.85 -17.46
N GLU A 761 -1.50 -20.94 -18.77
CA GLU A 761 -0.51 -20.12 -19.49
C GLU A 761 -1.08 -18.76 -19.91
N PHE A 762 -0.26 -17.70 -19.90
CA PHE A 762 -0.66 -16.39 -20.46
C PHE A 762 0.51 -15.58 -21.01
N ARG A 763 0.15 -14.80 -22.04
CA ARG A 763 0.97 -13.79 -22.70
C ARG A 763 0.16 -12.49 -22.72
N GLY A 764 0.68 -11.39 -22.17
CA GLY A 764 -0.01 -10.10 -22.18
C GLY A 764 0.49 -9.07 -21.16
N PHE A 765 -0.16 -7.90 -21.14
CA PHE A 765 0.14 -6.79 -20.24
C PHE A 765 -0.52 -6.97 -18.89
N VAL A 766 0.23 -6.56 -17.86
CA VAL A 766 -0.07 -6.73 -16.44
C VAL A 766 0.44 -5.49 -15.66
N TYR A 767 -0.07 -5.21 -14.45
CA TYR A 767 -0.19 -3.82 -13.95
C TYR A 767 -0.02 -3.66 -12.43
N ASP A 768 0.38 -2.48 -11.92
CA ASP A 768 0.48 -2.24 -10.47
C ASP A 768 0.38 -0.76 -10.03
N PHE A 769 0.33 -0.57 -8.71
CA PHE A 769 0.13 0.68 -7.97
C PHE A 769 1.20 0.83 -6.87
N SER A 770 2.15 1.74 -7.07
CA SER A 770 3.05 2.16 -5.98
C SER A 770 2.29 3.04 -4.99
N VAL A 771 1.59 2.44 -4.03
CA VAL A 771 0.88 3.14 -2.94
C VAL A 771 1.83 3.37 -1.76
N PRO A 772 2.27 4.62 -1.49
CA PRO A 772 3.13 4.93 -0.36
C PRO A 772 2.44 4.63 0.97
N GLU A 773 3.24 4.51 2.04
CA GLU A 773 2.81 4.17 3.41
C GLU A 773 2.16 2.78 3.56
N ASN A 774 1.13 2.48 2.76
CA ASN A 774 0.26 1.33 2.93
C ASN A 774 0.79 0.04 2.32
N GLU A 775 1.71 0.13 1.35
CA GLU A 775 2.34 -1.03 0.73
C GLU A 775 1.29 -2.03 0.19
N SER A 776 0.09 -1.55 -0.17
CA SER A 776 -1.06 -2.39 -0.53
C SER A 776 -2.22 -1.70 -1.25
N PHE A 777 -3.11 -2.49 -1.87
CA PHE A 777 -4.38 -2.05 -2.47
C PHE A 777 -5.40 -3.20 -2.64
N ILE A 778 -6.60 -2.88 -3.14
CA ILE A 778 -7.67 -3.84 -3.48
C ILE A 778 -7.79 -4.00 -5.00
N CYS A 779 -7.84 -5.25 -5.44
CA CYS A 779 -8.29 -5.64 -6.77
C CYS A 779 -9.32 -6.78 -6.63
N ASN A 780 -10.32 -6.87 -7.50
CA ASN A 780 -11.38 -7.88 -7.61
C ASN A 780 -11.93 -8.38 -6.23
N ASN A 781 -12.07 -7.43 -5.29
CA ASN A 781 -12.46 -7.65 -3.90
C ASN A 781 -11.52 -8.56 -3.07
N ILE A 782 -10.19 -8.49 -3.23
CA ILE A 782 -9.13 -9.20 -2.47
C ILE A 782 -7.91 -8.25 -2.31
N LEU A 783 -7.00 -8.51 -1.34
CA LEU A 783 -5.97 -7.55 -0.86
C LEU A 783 -4.53 -7.92 -1.25
N CYS A 784 -3.79 -6.93 -1.75
CA CYS A 784 -2.52 -7.07 -2.50
C CYS A 784 -1.38 -6.18 -1.95
N HIS A 785 -0.10 -6.57 -2.10
CA HIS A 785 1.11 -5.89 -1.59
C HIS A 785 2.03 -5.24 -2.69
N ASN A 786 2.79 -4.19 -2.34
CA ASN A 786 3.70 -3.39 -3.22
C ASN A 786 5.21 -3.62 -2.89
N THR A 787 6.20 -3.08 -3.64
CA THR A 787 7.66 -3.14 -3.21
C THR A 787 8.60 -2.10 -3.87
N ARG A 788 9.59 -1.57 -3.11
CA ARG A 788 10.96 -1.15 -3.52
C ARG A 788 11.91 -1.07 -2.28
N GLU A 789 13.22 -1.22 -2.45
CA GLU A 789 14.25 -1.11 -1.37
C GLU A 789 15.57 -0.38 -1.74
N LEU A 790 15.95 -0.22 -3.02
CA LEU A 790 17.30 0.27 -3.41
C LEU A 790 17.35 1.76 -3.81
N VAL A 791 18.51 2.41 -3.59
CA VAL A 791 18.75 3.84 -3.87
C VAL A 791 20.16 4.07 -4.46
N LEU A 792 20.24 4.70 -5.63
CA LEU A 792 21.50 5.01 -6.33
C LEU A 792 21.69 6.53 -6.51
N PRO A 793 22.93 7.02 -6.78
CA PRO A 793 23.15 8.41 -7.20
C PRO A 793 22.36 8.78 -8.47
N GLU A 794 21.81 10.00 -8.51
CA GLU A 794 20.81 10.45 -9.50
C GLU A 794 21.36 10.54 -10.93
N PHE A 795 22.67 10.69 -11.09
CA PHE A 795 23.33 10.82 -12.39
C PHE A 795 23.69 9.46 -13.04
N LEU A 796 23.46 8.33 -12.37
CA LEU A 796 23.69 7.00 -12.95
C LEU A 796 22.57 6.62 -13.91
N HIS A 797 22.90 5.87 -14.97
CA HIS A 797 21.95 5.32 -15.93
C HIS A 797 21.18 4.13 -15.33
N TRP A 798 20.36 4.41 -14.31
CA TRP A 798 19.61 3.44 -13.51
C TRP A 798 18.22 3.17 -14.09
N VAL A 799 17.87 1.89 -14.17
CA VAL A 799 16.55 1.37 -14.56
C VAL A 799 16.00 0.56 -13.38
N PRO A 800 15.18 1.15 -12.49
CA PRO A 800 14.59 0.45 -11.38
C PRO A 800 13.38 -0.36 -11.81
N MET A 801 13.57 -1.67 -12.04
CA MET A 801 12.47 -2.57 -12.37
C MET A 801 11.95 -3.21 -11.09
N THR A 802 10.68 -2.99 -10.75
CA THR A 802 10.01 -3.91 -9.83
C THR A 802 9.71 -5.21 -10.59
N THR A 803 10.04 -6.38 -10.01
CA THR A 803 9.43 -7.64 -10.45
C THR A 803 7.93 -7.54 -10.16
N ARG A 804 7.20 -8.63 -10.28
CA ARG A 804 5.81 -8.64 -9.92
C ARG A 804 5.42 -9.87 -9.12
N GLU A 805 5.22 -9.59 -7.83
CA GLU A 805 4.21 -10.03 -6.89
C GLU A 805 2.75 -9.80 -7.43
N PRO A 806 2.19 -10.69 -8.31
CA PRO A 806 0.84 -10.73 -8.98
C PRO A 806 -0.49 -10.45 -8.18
N ASN A 807 -1.75 -10.80 -8.61
CA ASN A 807 -2.93 -10.76 -7.67
C ASN A 807 -4.17 -11.74 -7.80
N ALA A 808 -4.12 -13.02 -7.34
CA ALA A 808 -5.02 -14.24 -7.16
C ALA A 808 -5.57 -15.31 -8.20
N GLU A 809 -6.00 -15.08 -9.44
CA GLU A 809 -6.80 -15.92 -10.41
C GLU A 809 -5.89 -16.40 -11.57
N GLY A 810 -4.63 -15.94 -11.61
CA GLY A 810 -3.73 -16.18 -12.72
C GLY A 810 -2.75 -15.06 -13.09
N LYS A 811 -3.18 -13.82 -13.19
CA LYS A 811 -2.49 -12.62 -13.68
C LYS A 811 -1.04 -12.41 -13.26
N GLY A 812 -0.15 -12.21 -14.22
CA GLY A 812 0.56 -10.94 -14.28
C GLY A 812 1.61 -10.53 -13.28
N GLY A 813 2.09 -11.46 -12.49
CA GLY A 813 3.45 -11.34 -12.02
C GLY A 813 4.44 -11.14 -13.15
N VAL A 814 5.68 -10.91 -12.73
CA VAL A 814 6.92 -10.85 -13.50
C VAL A 814 7.87 -11.48 -12.50
N THR A 815 8.27 -12.74 -12.66
CA THR A 815 9.07 -13.34 -11.58
C THR A 815 10.40 -12.60 -11.47
N MET A 816 11.10 -12.73 -10.33
CA MET A 816 12.49 -12.31 -10.25
C MET A 816 13.33 -12.93 -11.38
N LEU A 817 13.05 -14.19 -11.71
CA LEU A 817 13.51 -14.88 -12.93
C LEU A 817 13.14 -14.16 -14.25
N ASN A 818 11.90 -13.70 -14.46
CA ASN A 818 11.52 -13.00 -15.69
C ASN A 818 12.27 -11.68 -15.84
N LEU A 819 12.46 -10.91 -14.77
CA LEU A 819 13.25 -9.69 -14.82
C LEU A 819 14.74 -9.97 -15.05
N LEU A 820 15.30 -11.05 -14.49
CA LEU A 820 16.66 -11.48 -14.85
C LEU A 820 16.75 -11.79 -16.35
N VAL A 821 15.92 -12.69 -16.89
CA VAL A 821 15.94 -13.05 -18.33
C VAL A 821 15.73 -11.83 -19.24
N ASN A 822 14.86 -10.90 -18.84
CA ASN A 822 14.66 -9.65 -19.60
C ASN A 822 15.87 -8.72 -19.50
N SER A 823 16.51 -8.62 -18.34
CA SER A 823 17.66 -7.73 -18.12
C SER A 823 18.77 -8.01 -19.13
N LEU A 824 19.12 -9.29 -19.38
CA LEU A 824 20.14 -9.72 -20.34
C LEU A 824 19.90 -9.22 -21.78
N ARG A 825 18.65 -8.87 -22.13
CA ARG A 825 18.29 -8.34 -23.46
C ARG A 825 18.40 -6.82 -23.55
N GLN A 826 18.46 -6.12 -22.41
CA GLN A 826 18.56 -4.66 -22.35
C GLN A 826 20.00 -4.12 -22.47
N ARG A 827 20.99 -5.00 -22.71
CA ARG A 827 22.43 -4.70 -22.62
C ARG A 827 22.78 -3.98 -21.30
N PRO A 828 22.60 -4.64 -20.15
CA PRO A 828 22.96 -4.06 -18.86
C PRO A 828 24.46 -4.28 -18.63
N ASP A 829 25.18 -3.22 -18.31
CA ASP A 829 26.54 -3.36 -17.81
C ASP A 829 26.50 -3.91 -16.37
N ARG A 830 25.45 -3.59 -15.60
CA ARG A 830 25.23 -4.08 -14.23
C ARG A 830 23.81 -4.59 -13.99
N ILE A 831 23.68 -5.79 -13.43
CA ILE A 831 22.42 -6.38 -12.97
C ILE A 831 22.46 -6.50 -11.44
N ILE A 832 21.47 -5.94 -10.75
CA ILE A 832 21.37 -5.91 -9.29
C ILE A 832 20.08 -6.60 -8.87
N VAL A 833 20.21 -7.67 -8.07
CA VAL A 833 19.11 -8.50 -7.58
C VAL A 833 18.96 -8.30 -6.07
N GLY A 834 17.76 -7.94 -5.60
CA GLY A 834 17.54 -7.61 -4.18
C GLY A 834 17.92 -8.76 -3.23
N GLU A 835 17.41 -9.95 -3.48
CA GLU A 835 17.84 -11.19 -2.81
C GLU A 835 17.49 -12.41 -3.67
N THR A 836 18.48 -13.19 -4.12
CA THR A 836 18.24 -14.44 -4.85
C THR A 836 17.74 -15.52 -3.87
N ARG A 837 16.54 -16.08 -4.10
CA ARG A 837 15.83 -16.96 -3.14
C ARG A 837 15.48 -18.34 -3.69
N ARG A 838 15.49 -18.55 -5.00
CA ARG A 838 15.07 -19.81 -5.65
C ARG A 838 16.08 -20.32 -6.68
N GLN A 839 16.04 -21.63 -6.95
CA GLN A 839 16.90 -22.30 -7.94
C GLN A 839 16.93 -21.59 -9.29
N SER A 840 15.78 -21.35 -9.92
CA SER A 840 15.73 -20.78 -11.27
C SER A 840 16.22 -19.32 -11.36
N GLU A 841 16.03 -18.54 -10.31
CA GLU A 841 16.63 -17.20 -10.17
C GLU A 841 18.16 -17.32 -10.14
N ALA A 842 18.70 -18.28 -9.38
CA ALA A 842 20.12 -18.55 -9.32
C ALA A 842 20.68 -19.14 -10.63
N GLU A 843 19.97 -20.04 -11.33
CA GLU A 843 20.38 -20.61 -12.61
C GLU A 843 20.58 -19.51 -13.68
N VAL A 844 19.60 -18.61 -13.84
CA VAL A 844 19.74 -17.49 -14.80
C VAL A 844 20.72 -16.42 -14.30
N MET A 845 20.88 -16.26 -12.98
CA MET A 845 21.94 -15.41 -12.42
C MET A 845 23.33 -15.96 -12.80
N PHE A 846 23.55 -17.27 -12.75
CA PHE A 846 24.80 -17.88 -13.19
C PHE A 846 24.97 -17.86 -14.72
N GLU A 847 23.89 -18.04 -15.50
CA GLU A 847 23.89 -17.82 -16.96
C GLU A 847 24.30 -16.38 -17.31
N ALA A 848 23.79 -15.38 -16.59
CA ALA A 848 24.15 -13.98 -16.73
C ALA A 848 25.64 -13.74 -16.46
N MET A 849 26.15 -14.28 -15.34
CA MET A 849 27.58 -14.20 -14.97
C MET A 849 28.49 -14.86 -16.03
N HIS A 850 28.10 -16.03 -16.58
CA HIS A 850 28.85 -16.72 -17.64
C HIS A 850 28.76 -16.04 -19.02
N THR A 851 27.71 -15.27 -19.29
CA THR A 851 27.55 -14.52 -20.54
C THR A 851 28.21 -13.14 -20.53
N GLY A 852 29.00 -12.84 -19.49
CA GLY A 852 29.78 -11.60 -19.36
C GLY A 852 29.02 -10.43 -18.73
N HIS A 853 27.82 -10.65 -18.19
CA HIS A 853 27.11 -9.62 -17.45
C HIS A 853 27.61 -9.57 -16.00
N SER A 854 27.90 -8.38 -15.49
CA SER A 854 28.30 -8.21 -14.10
C SER A 854 27.08 -8.19 -13.17
N VAL A 855 26.98 -9.19 -12.31
CA VAL A 855 25.80 -9.42 -11.44
C VAL A 855 26.15 -9.29 -9.96
N TYR A 856 25.32 -8.52 -9.24
CA TYR A 856 25.37 -8.36 -7.79
C TYR A 856 24.04 -8.81 -7.18
N THR A 857 24.09 -9.71 -6.18
CA THR A 857 22.90 -10.14 -5.44
C THR A 857 23.18 -10.21 -3.94
N THR A 858 22.11 -10.20 -3.13
CA THR A 858 22.20 -10.66 -1.74
C THR A 858 21.70 -12.10 -1.58
N PHE A 859 22.30 -12.85 -0.65
CA PHE A 859 22.00 -14.27 -0.45
C PHE A 859 21.99 -14.64 1.04
N HIS A 860 21.22 -15.66 1.44
CA HIS A 860 21.13 -16.05 2.85
C HIS A 860 22.06 -17.22 3.19
N ALA A 861 23.25 -16.89 3.73
CA ALA A 861 24.26 -17.79 4.29
C ALA A 861 25.09 -17.03 5.36
N ASN A 862 25.69 -17.71 6.34
CA ASN A 862 26.40 -17.07 7.47
C ASN A 862 27.93 -17.18 7.38
N THR A 863 28.47 -18.00 6.48
CA THR A 863 29.90 -18.11 6.14
C THR A 863 30.05 -18.34 4.63
N ALA A 864 31.24 -18.13 4.07
CA ALA A 864 31.49 -18.33 2.65
C ALA A 864 31.28 -19.79 2.21
N ASP A 865 31.74 -20.77 3.00
CA ASP A 865 31.44 -22.19 2.75
C ASP A 865 29.95 -22.53 2.91
N GLU A 866 29.19 -21.79 3.74
CA GLU A 866 27.72 -21.95 3.75
C GLU A 866 27.09 -21.41 2.48
N THR A 867 27.65 -20.35 1.86
CA THR A 867 27.21 -19.87 0.54
C THR A 867 27.38 -20.97 -0.51
N ILE A 868 28.59 -21.53 -0.66
CA ILE A 868 28.87 -22.63 -1.61
C ILE A 868 27.91 -23.80 -1.38
N ARG A 869 27.83 -24.30 -0.14
CA ARG A 869 26.97 -25.44 0.20
C ARG A 869 25.49 -25.17 -0.07
N ARG A 870 24.98 -23.96 0.20
CA ARG A 870 23.57 -23.61 -0.04
C ARG A 870 23.23 -23.37 -1.51
N LEU A 871 24.22 -23.05 -2.35
CA LEU A 871 24.05 -22.95 -3.80
C LEU A 871 24.08 -24.34 -4.46
N VAL A 872 25.03 -25.19 -4.08
CA VAL A 872 25.21 -26.53 -4.70
C VAL A 872 24.15 -27.54 -4.22
N ASN A 873 23.67 -27.45 -2.99
CA ASN A 873 22.67 -28.38 -2.46
C ASN A 873 21.23 -27.90 -2.70
N PRO A 874 20.23 -28.80 -2.67
CA PRO A 874 18.82 -28.41 -2.66
C PRO A 874 18.49 -27.45 -1.50
N PRO A 875 17.65 -26.42 -1.71
CA PRO A 875 16.76 -26.24 -2.86
C PRO A 875 17.35 -25.45 -4.04
N MET A 876 18.63 -25.10 -4.05
CA MET A 876 19.24 -24.31 -5.14
C MET A 876 19.84 -25.19 -6.25
N SER A 877 20.53 -26.28 -5.88
CA SER A 877 21.00 -27.34 -6.79
C SER A 877 21.89 -26.88 -7.95
N ILE A 878 22.60 -25.75 -7.82
CA ILE A 878 23.45 -25.18 -8.86
C ILE A 878 24.67 -26.07 -9.10
N PRO A 879 25.00 -26.44 -10.35
CA PRO A 879 26.20 -27.21 -10.66
C PRO A 879 27.46 -26.53 -10.14
N GLU A 880 28.31 -27.29 -9.43
CA GLU A 880 29.46 -26.73 -8.71
C GLU A 880 30.45 -25.98 -9.62
N ALA A 881 30.60 -26.42 -10.88
CA ALA A 881 31.40 -25.72 -11.90
C ALA A 881 30.87 -24.32 -12.30
N GLN A 882 29.59 -24.00 -12.06
CA GLN A 882 29.06 -22.65 -12.34
C GLN A 882 29.47 -21.63 -11.27
N LEU A 883 29.78 -22.08 -10.05
CA LEU A 883 30.17 -21.19 -8.96
C LEU A 883 31.52 -20.49 -9.21
N GLU A 884 32.33 -20.96 -10.15
CA GLU A 884 33.53 -20.26 -10.62
C GLU A 884 33.20 -18.87 -11.20
N ALA A 885 32.00 -18.67 -11.76
CA ALA A 885 31.57 -17.37 -12.27
C ALA A 885 31.41 -16.29 -11.17
N VAL A 886 31.34 -16.68 -9.89
CA VAL A 886 31.40 -15.76 -8.74
C VAL A 886 32.86 -15.49 -8.41
N HIS A 887 33.26 -14.23 -8.55
CA HIS A 887 34.63 -13.79 -8.33
C HIS A 887 34.84 -13.42 -6.84
N LEU A 888 33.80 -12.86 -6.19
CA LEU A 888 33.84 -12.47 -4.77
C LEU A 888 32.56 -12.83 -4.01
N ASN A 889 32.70 -13.43 -2.82
CA ASN A 889 31.65 -13.54 -1.81
C ASN A 889 31.98 -12.70 -0.58
N VAL A 890 31.09 -11.77 -0.24
CA VAL A 890 31.22 -10.90 0.94
C VAL A 890 30.16 -11.30 1.96
N VAL A 891 30.58 -11.73 3.15
CA VAL A 891 29.70 -12.27 4.19
C VAL A 891 29.45 -11.22 5.28
N MET A 892 28.19 -10.83 5.48
CA MET A 892 27.77 -9.89 6.51
C MET A 892 27.30 -10.59 7.80
N PHE A 893 27.90 -10.21 8.93
CA PHE A 893 27.58 -10.71 10.27
C PHE A 893 27.08 -9.59 11.20
N ARG A 894 26.13 -9.93 12.07
CA ARG A 894 25.64 -9.05 13.15
C ARG A 894 26.00 -9.66 14.49
N ASN A 895 26.94 -9.03 15.19
CA ASN A 895 27.32 -9.43 16.54
C ASN A 895 26.23 -9.00 17.53
N ARG A 896 25.30 -9.91 17.84
CA ARG A 896 24.16 -9.63 18.74
C ARG A 896 24.57 -9.21 20.16
N ARG A 897 25.79 -9.53 20.62
CA ARG A 897 26.30 -9.14 21.94
C ARG A 897 26.83 -7.70 21.99
N LEU A 898 27.37 -7.21 20.87
CA LEU A 898 27.98 -5.88 20.75
C LEU A 898 27.13 -4.89 19.94
N GLY A 899 26.02 -5.33 19.34
CA GLY A 899 25.19 -4.54 18.41
C GLY A 899 25.78 -4.40 17.00
N MET A 900 27.11 -4.42 16.90
CA MET A 900 27.90 -4.15 15.68
C MET A 900 27.56 -5.06 14.49
N ARG A 901 27.63 -4.49 13.29
CA ARG A 901 27.59 -5.17 11.99
C ARG A 901 29.00 -5.15 11.40
N ARG A 902 29.43 -6.24 10.75
CA ARG A 902 30.79 -6.42 10.21
C ARG A 902 30.74 -7.27 8.95
N VAL A 903 31.59 -6.96 7.97
CA VAL A 903 32.07 -7.96 7.03
C VAL A 903 32.84 -9.00 7.84
N PHE A 904 32.38 -10.25 7.78
CA PHE A 904 32.92 -11.36 8.55
C PHE A 904 34.02 -12.10 7.78
N GLU A 905 33.74 -12.37 6.50
CA GLU A 905 34.60 -13.04 5.55
C GLU A 905 34.45 -12.32 4.20
N VAL A 906 35.56 -12.07 3.52
CA VAL A 906 35.62 -11.80 2.08
C VAL A 906 36.37 -12.97 1.48
N ALA A 907 35.75 -13.68 0.54
CA ALA A 907 36.31 -14.90 -0.02
C ALA A 907 36.15 -14.97 -1.55
N GLU A 908 37.10 -15.61 -2.20
CA GLU A 908 36.98 -16.13 -3.56
C GLU A 908 36.64 -17.64 -3.48
N PHE A 909 35.98 -18.19 -4.50
CA PHE A 909 35.72 -19.64 -4.57
C PHE A 909 36.83 -20.31 -5.38
N VAL A 910 37.45 -21.37 -4.84
CA VAL A 910 38.61 -22.05 -5.46
C VAL A 910 38.45 -23.58 -5.49
N PRO A 911 38.99 -24.27 -6.51
CA PRO A 911 38.98 -25.73 -6.58
C PRO A 911 39.74 -26.43 -5.44
N GLU A 912 39.19 -27.56 -4.98
CA GLU A 912 39.80 -28.52 -4.08
C GLU A 912 39.56 -29.95 -4.59
N LYS A 913 40.63 -30.75 -4.68
CA LYS A 913 40.57 -32.17 -5.06
C LYS A 913 40.33 -33.03 -3.84
N ARG A 914 39.17 -33.70 -3.79
CA ARG A 914 38.76 -34.53 -2.65
C ARG A 914 38.62 -35.99 -3.08
N GLY A 915 39.78 -36.64 -3.26
CA GLY A 915 39.88 -37.94 -3.93
C GLY A 915 39.78 -37.75 -5.44
N ASN A 916 38.90 -38.50 -6.10
CA ASN A 916 38.66 -38.41 -7.55
C ASN A 916 37.56 -37.40 -7.94
N VAL A 917 37.08 -36.59 -6.98
CA VAL A 917 36.06 -35.56 -7.22
C VAL A 917 36.71 -34.19 -7.03
N GLU A 918 36.51 -33.31 -8.00
CA GLU A 918 36.82 -31.87 -7.90
C GLU A 918 35.59 -31.16 -7.31
N THR A 919 35.85 -30.32 -6.31
CA THR A 919 34.85 -29.61 -5.49
C THR A 919 35.33 -28.17 -5.25
N LEU A 920 34.48 -27.27 -4.77
CA LEU A 920 34.86 -25.90 -4.40
C LEU A 920 34.93 -25.68 -2.89
N LYS A 921 35.81 -24.78 -2.47
CA LYS A 921 35.89 -24.22 -1.12
C LYS A 921 36.04 -22.71 -1.15
N ALA A 922 35.76 -22.05 -0.04
CA ALA A 922 36.06 -20.63 0.12
C ALA A 922 37.53 -20.41 0.51
N ASN A 923 38.30 -19.70 -0.33
CA ASN A 923 39.56 -19.10 0.11
C ASN A 923 39.25 -17.74 0.74
N THR A 924 39.41 -17.62 2.06
CA THR A 924 39.07 -16.38 2.78
C THR A 924 40.21 -15.38 2.65
N LEU A 925 40.04 -14.37 1.80
CA LEU A 925 41.01 -13.30 1.57
C LEU A 925 41.10 -12.35 2.77
N TYR A 926 39.96 -12.00 3.38
CA TYR A 926 39.89 -11.17 4.58
C TYR A 926 38.92 -11.75 5.61
N ARG A 927 39.29 -11.69 6.89
CA ARG A 927 38.49 -12.20 8.03
C ARG A 927 38.36 -11.15 9.13
N TRP A 928 37.23 -11.14 9.83
CA TRP A 928 37.01 -10.32 11.03
C TRP A 928 37.36 -11.07 12.31
N HIS A 929 38.36 -10.57 13.03
CA HIS A 929 38.83 -11.16 14.28
C HIS A 929 38.16 -10.47 15.47
N SER A 930 37.10 -11.09 15.98
CA SER A 930 36.21 -10.57 17.03
C SER A 930 36.88 -10.17 18.35
N ALA A 931 38.13 -10.59 18.59
CA ALA A 931 38.91 -10.24 19.77
C ALA A 931 39.54 -8.83 19.70
N GLY A 932 39.88 -8.35 18.48
CA GLY A 932 40.47 -7.03 18.26
C GLY A 932 39.53 -6.01 17.59
N ASP A 933 38.38 -6.47 17.09
CA ASP A 933 37.52 -5.73 16.15
C ASP A 933 38.28 -5.21 14.91
N VAL A 934 39.11 -6.10 14.36
CA VAL A 934 39.93 -5.87 13.17
C VAL A 934 39.47 -6.78 12.04
N ILE A 935 39.31 -6.22 10.86
CA ILE A 935 39.29 -6.97 9.60
C ILE A 935 40.72 -6.96 9.07
N SER A 936 41.30 -8.14 8.87
CA SER A 936 42.66 -8.33 8.36
C SER A 936 42.68 -9.34 7.22
N LYS A 937 43.74 -9.29 6.42
CA LYS A 937 44.00 -10.27 5.36
C LYS A 937 44.28 -11.63 6.02
N ASP A 938 43.60 -12.68 5.56
CA ASP A 938 43.59 -14.04 6.12
C ASP A 938 44.25 -15.04 5.15
N ALA A 939 44.21 -14.75 3.84
CA ALA A 939 44.93 -15.46 2.78
C ALA A 939 45.34 -14.52 1.63
N GLU A 940 46.27 -14.98 0.80
CA GLU A 940 46.49 -14.42 -0.54
C GLU A 940 45.41 -14.91 -1.52
N SER A 941 45.22 -14.16 -2.62
CA SER A 941 44.37 -14.60 -3.72
C SER A 941 45.08 -15.67 -4.55
N ILE A 942 44.30 -16.66 -4.98
CA ILE A 942 44.69 -17.82 -5.79
C ILE A 942 44.00 -17.74 -7.16
N ARG A 943 42.95 -16.91 -7.32
CA ARG A 943 42.19 -16.77 -8.57
C ARG A 943 41.81 -15.32 -8.91
N LEU A 944 41.28 -14.55 -7.98
CA LEU A 944 40.76 -13.20 -8.26
C LEU A 944 41.79 -12.22 -8.82
N LEU A 945 43.04 -12.25 -8.35
CA LEU A 945 44.11 -11.39 -8.89
C LEU A 945 44.55 -11.82 -10.29
N ASP A 946 44.63 -13.13 -10.54
CA ASP A 946 44.95 -13.70 -11.86
C ASP A 946 43.85 -13.34 -12.89
N GLU A 947 42.57 -13.40 -12.50
CA GLU A 947 41.43 -12.98 -13.33
C GLU A 947 41.41 -11.47 -13.57
N LEU A 948 41.70 -10.65 -12.56
CA LEU A 948 41.88 -9.20 -12.73
C LEU A 948 43.03 -8.90 -13.71
N SER A 949 44.17 -9.58 -13.57
CA SER A 949 45.31 -9.46 -14.49
C SER A 949 44.93 -9.86 -15.92
N LEU A 950 44.27 -11.00 -16.09
CA LEU A 950 43.82 -11.51 -17.39
C LEU A 950 42.80 -10.60 -18.08
N HIS A 951 41.81 -10.08 -17.35
CA HIS A 951 40.73 -9.27 -17.91
C HIS A 951 41.14 -7.80 -18.17
N THR A 952 42.13 -7.27 -17.43
CA THR A 952 42.55 -5.85 -17.54
C THR A 952 43.87 -5.64 -18.26
N GLY A 953 44.72 -6.67 -18.36
CA GLY A 953 46.09 -6.57 -18.85
C GLY A 953 47.07 -5.91 -17.86
N LEU A 954 46.63 -5.58 -16.64
CA LEU A 954 47.48 -4.99 -15.60
C LEU A 954 48.37 -6.05 -14.94
N THR A 955 49.63 -5.71 -14.70
CA THR A 955 50.51 -6.55 -13.87
C THR A 955 50.07 -6.55 -12.40
N TYR A 956 50.47 -7.56 -11.62
CA TYR A 956 50.20 -7.61 -10.17
C TYR A 956 50.69 -6.36 -9.43
N ASP A 957 51.83 -5.80 -9.82
CA ASP A 957 52.36 -4.54 -9.25
C ASP A 957 51.46 -3.34 -9.56
N GLU A 958 50.90 -3.27 -10.77
CA GLU A 958 49.93 -2.23 -11.14
C GLU A 958 48.58 -2.43 -10.45
N ILE A 959 48.13 -3.67 -10.26
CA ILE A 959 46.93 -4.00 -9.48
C ILE A 959 47.11 -3.58 -8.01
N HIS A 960 48.23 -3.92 -7.38
CA HIS A 960 48.52 -3.50 -6.01
C HIS A 960 48.67 -1.98 -5.88
N LYS A 961 49.24 -1.30 -6.88
CA LYS A 961 49.28 0.16 -6.96
C LYS A 961 47.88 0.77 -7.10
N ASP A 962 47.03 0.21 -7.94
CA ASP A 962 45.64 0.67 -8.17
C ASP A 962 44.78 0.51 -6.91
N LEU A 963 44.91 -0.61 -6.20
CA LEU A 963 44.32 -0.84 -4.88
C LEU A 963 44.82 0.19 -3.86
N GLY A 964 46.12 0.53 -3.87
CA GLY A 964 46.70 1.57 -3.03
C GLY A 964 46.16 2.98 -3.34
N GLU A 965 45.99 3.34 -4.61
CA GLU A 965 45.39 4.61 -5.02
C GLU A 965 43.90 4.68 -4.63
N LYS A 966 43.12 3.61 -4.87
CA LYS A 966 41.72 3.49 -4.44
C LYS A 966 41.58 3.62 -2.92
N ARG A 967 42.42 2.90 -2.17
CA ARG A 967 42.50 3.01 -0.71
C ARG A 967 42.74 4.46 -0.26
N ALA A 968 43.69 5.16 -0.89
CA ALA A 968 44.00 6.55 -0.57
C ALA A 968 42.84 7.52 -0.88
N VAL A 969 42.08 7.29 -1.96
CA VAL A 969 40.86 8.06 -2.26
C VAL A 969 39.77 7.79 -1.21
N LEU A 970 39.53 6.54 -0.83
CA LEU A 970 38.56 6.18 0.21
C LEU A 970 38.93 6.78 1.58
N GLU A 971 40.21 6.73 1.96
CA GLU A 971 40.71 7.36 3.18
C GLU A 971 40.63 8.90 3.11
N TRP A 972 40.81 9.51 1.93
CA TRP A 972 40.59 10.95 1.71
C TRP A 972 39.11 11.35 1.81
N LEU A 973 38.18 10.56 1.29
CA LEU A 973 36.73 10.79 1.45
C LEU A 973 36.34 10.75 2.95
N VAL A 974 36.81 9.73 3.67
CA VAL A 974 36.64 9.60 5.13
C VAL A 974 37.22 10.80 5.89
N LYS A 975 38.40 11.28 5.47
CA LYS A 975 39.14 12.39 6.09
C LYS A 975 38.54 13.77 5.81
N ASN A 976 37.92 13.98 4.66
CA ASN A 976 37.31 15.26 4.25
C ASN A 976 35.80 15.30 4.48
N ASP A 977 35.28 14.34 5.25
CA ASP A 977 33.89 14.21 5.68
C ASP A 977 32.84 14.14 4.56
N ILE A 978 33.20 13.48 3.46
CA ILE A 978 32.28 13.22 2.34
C ILE A 978 31.48 11.95 2.67
N HIS A 979 30.22 12.14 3.06
CA HIS A 979 29.35 11.06 3.56
C HIS A 979 28.00 10.92 2.82
N ASP A 980 27.55 11.95 2.10
CA ASP A 980 26.36 11.91 1.23
C ASP A 980 26.56 10.99 0.01
N ILE A 981 25.50 10.30 -0.41
CA ILE A 981 25.53 9.34 -1.53
C ILE A 981 25.80 10.02 -2.89
N GLN A 982 25.32 11.25 -3.12
CA GLN A 982 25.56 11.97 -4.38
C GLN A 982 27.01 12.44 -4.46
N ASP A 983 27.59 12.98 -3.38
CA ASP A 983 28.98 13.44 -3.33
C ASP A 983 29.99 12.29 -3.33
N VAL A 984 29.71 11.18 -2.66
CA VAL A 984 30.48 9.92 -2.83
C VAL A 984 30.42 9.46 -4.29
N GLY A 985 29.24 9.47 -4.92
CA GLY A 985 29.08 9.16 -6.34
C GLY A 985 29.88 10.09 -7.25
N LYS A 986 29.82 11.41 -7.04
CA LYS A 986 30.60 12.42 -7.78
C LYS A 986 32.11 12.18 -7.65
N ALA A 987 32.59 11.73 -6.50
CA ALA A 987 34.00 11.39 -6.33
C ALA A 987 34.41 10.15 -7.15
N MET A 988 33.58 9.10 -7.20
CA MET A 988 33.84 7.94 -8.06
C MET A 988 33.78 8.32 -9.55
N ALA A 989 32.79 9.12 -9.94
CA ALA A 989 32.67 9.69 -11.28
C ALA A 989 33.92 10.47 -11.69
N LYS A 990 34.42 11.38 -10.81
CA LYS A 990 35.67 12.11 -11.05
C LYS A 990 36.90 11.21 -11.08
N TYR A 991 36.95 10.11 -10.32
CA TYR A 991 38.04 9.14 -10.42
C TYR A 991 38.10 8.45 -11.79
N TYR A 992 36.94 8.16 -12.40
CA TYR A 992 36.88 7.59 -13.75
C TYR A 992 37.12 8.62 -14.86
N MET A 993 36.68 9.88 -14.68
CA MET A 993 36.83 10.95 -15.69
C MET A 993 38.18 11.68 -15.64
N ASP A 994 38.70 11.96 -14.45
CA ASP A 994 40.00 12.61 -14.20
C ASP A 994 40.70 11.99 -12.97
N ARG A 995 41.19 10.76 -13.16
CA ARG A 995 42.01 10.04 -12.18
C ARG A 995 43.16 10.89 -11.64
N GLN A 996 43.82 11.67 -12.49
CA GLN A 996 44.98 12.46 -12.10
C GLN A 996 44.58 13.70 -11.28
N GLY A 997 43.47 14.35 -11.60
CA GLY A 997 42.88 15.45 -10.84
C GLY A 997 42.48 15.03 -9.43
N ILE A 998 41.75 13.90 -9.28
CA ILE A 998 41.36 13.43 -7.95
C ILE A 998 42.57 12.91 -7.15
N VAL A 999 43.53 12.20 -7.75
CA VAL A 999 44.77 11.78 -7.06
C VAL A 999 45.61 12.99 -6.64
N ASN A 1000 45.70 14.03 -7.47
CA ASN A 1000 46.31 15.31 -7.11
C ASN A 1000 45.59 16.00 -5.94
N ALA A 1001 44.26 15.92 -5.89
CA ALA A 1001 43.45 16.48 -4.81
C ALA A 1001 43.56 15.69 -3.50
N VAL A 1002 43.70 14.36 -3.57
CA VAL A 1002 44.04 13.49 -2.43
C VAL A 1002 45.39 13.91 -1.84
N GLN A 1003 46.44 13.96 -2.68
CA GLN A 1003 47.80 14.33 -2.27
C GLN A 1003 47.88 15.75 -1.68
N LYS A 1004 47.14 16.71 -2.24
CA LYS A 1004 47.14 18.12 -1.82
C LYS A 1004 46.03 18.47 -0.81
N ASN A 1005 45.24 17.48 -0.40
CA ASN A 1005 44.05 17.60 0.45
C ASN A 1005 43.14 18.79 0.07
N ARG A 1006 42.78 18.90 -1.21
CA ARG A 1006 41.75 19.86 -1.69
C ARG A 1006 40.34 19.33 -1.38
N LYS A 1007 39.32 20.18 -1.46
CA LYS A 1007 37.91 19.75 -1.35
C LYS A 1007 37.41 19.20 -2.69
N LEU A 1008 36.37 18.37 -2.67
CA LEU A 1008 35.72 17.82 -3.87
C LEU A 1008 35.09 18.91 -4.78
N SER A 1009 34.80 20.09 -4.21
CA SER A 1009 34.33 21.30 -4.88
C SER A 1009 35.39 22.07 -5.68
N ASP A 1010 36.68 21.78 -5.43
CA ASP A 1010 37.82 22.53 -5.96
C ASP A 1010 38.48 21.80 -7.15
N ILE A 1011 37.70 20.89 -7.75
CA ILE A 1011 37.98 19.88 -8.79
C ILE A 1011 36.68 19.67 -9.57
#